data_AF-A0A5Q4G3R9-F1
#
_entry.id   AF-A0A5Q4G3R9-F1
#
_cell.length_a   1.000
_cell.length_b   1.000
_cell.length_c   1.000
_cell.angle_alpha   90.00
_cell.angle_beta   90.00
_cell.angle_gamma   90.00
#
_symmetry.space_group_name_H-M   'P 1'
#
loop_
_entity.id
_entity.type
_entity.pdbx_description
1 polymer ?
#
loop_
_entity_poly.entity_id
_entity_poly.type
_entity_poly.pdbx_seq_one_letter_code
_entity_poly.pdbx_strand_id
1 'polypeptide(L)'
;MTRRFPSLLAPFVAIALTGLVALAMAQDEPALRLADLGDGVPSGTDAFGNGIGFVTWQDGGGALELSAVAVDPGDPLELPDQVGTEHVLRVDHRIASWGGFTQAFANDALTRWIGIDLSPYQGLRFWYQGPGNGDTVQVDLFDNRNPDLTGDSAERWFYRFSDDTSEWRLVEIPFDSFARRTDFQPSGAPDDGLGLDEASGWALGFPSGEGTTYVARVEAYGSSGVEAAAAVVAVEFADALVRLAEEERGELRLALSGPSDEPVSVRVLVRGDEATPGRDFVPVDEVVVFQPGETEAAVSVRALRNRRHTGDQRAQAQLEGPQGAELGFQRQAVVVIVDADPFDPDLVEDFGDGPGSFAAGADTSVATPELLAGDADARPRQATFERVLSMTWAERGLVQARFGQGVDVSHADGIEFWYHGDGSGRTVHVRLLDGSDPTRPWELSWSDEFEGPAGSPPDPSVWTPEIGDGTANGIPGWGNAERQFYTGDAENLALDGDGHLVIRALETHGDAPMCYYGEPCEYTSARIITQGALEVAYGRIEARLQIPYGQGLWPAFWTLGNDIGEVGWPESGEIDIMENIGREPSTVHGTVHGPGYSAGDSVGRAFTHPEGARFADDFHVYAIDWAPERITWSVDGVEYSTITPADLPRGARWVFDHPHFLILNVAVGGHWPGYPDETTTFPQEMRIDYVRIYQERDTSARFEASFQDEVEGWTLVRLPFDAFERAAEQPEGASDEGFTRREVRGLDVTIDGGAGSAMLDQVRWYVGE
;
A
#
# COMPACT_ATOMS: atom_id res chain seq x y z
N MET A 1 -50.64 -86.38 -7.66
CA MET A 1 -50.92 -87.18 -6.45
C MET A 1 -51.47 -86.23 -5.38
N THR A 2 -52.77 -86.01 -5.35
CA THR A 2 -53.74 -86.62 -4.41
C THR A 2 -53.52 -86.32 -2.93
N ARG A 3 -54.48 -85.55 -2.38
CA ARG A 3 -55.14 -85.68 -1.05
C ARG A 3 -54.38 -85.05 0.14
N ARG A 4 -55.01 -84.37 1.13
CA ARG A 4 -56.43 -84.21 1.53
C ARG A 4 -56.54 -83.11 2.63
N PHE A 5 -57.60 -82.30 2.57
CA PHE A 5 -58.27 -81.54 3.66
C PHE A 5 -58.94 -82.48 4.71
N PRO A 6 -59.67 -82.04 5.78
CA PRO A 6 -59.78 -80.78 6.58
C PRO A 6 -59.69 -81.09 8.11
N SER A 7 -59.95 -80.26 9.15
CA SER A 7 -61.22 -79.62 9.53
C SER A 7 -61.22 -79.06 10.97
N LEU A 8 -61.91 -77.91 11.17
CA LEU A 8 -62.76 -77.50 12.34
C LEU A 8 -62.04 -77.27 13.69
N LEU A 9 -62.24 -76.22 14.51
CA LEU A 9 -63.37 -75.32 14.80
C LEU A 9 -62.84 -73.98 15.35
N ALA A 10 -63.56 -72.89 15.07
CA ALA A 10 -63.60 -71.68 15.91
C ALA A 10 -64.73 -71.86 16.97
N PRO A 11 -64.82 -71.12 18.11
CA PRO A 11 -64.76 -69.66 18.06
C PRO A 11 -64.42 -68.81 19.33
N PHE A 12 -64.35 -67.48 19.09
CA PHE A 12 -64.63 -66.30 19.94
C PHE A 12 -63.74 -65.93 21.16
N VAL A 13 -62.98 -64.81 20.97
CA VAL A 13 -62.85 -63.57 21.81
C VAL A 13 -62.22 -63.72 23.21
N ALA A 14 -61.25 -62.93 23.68
CA ALA A 14 -60.60 -61.66 23.30
C ALA A 14 -59.23 -61.57 24.00
N ILE A 15 -58.45 -60.55 23.63
CA ILE A 15 -57.56 -59.69 24.45
C ILE A 15 -56.20 -59.47 23.78
N ALA A 16 -56.08 -58.24 23.26
CA ALA A 16 -54.91 -57.37 23.10
C ALA A 16 -53.57 -57.96 22.60
N LEU A 17 -53.22 -57.59 21.36
CA LEU A 17 -51.83 -57.56 20.88
C LEU A 17 -51.03 -56.52 21.68
N THR A 18 -50.01 -56.97 22.40
CA THR A 18 -48.81 -56.16 22.66
C THR A 18 -47.82 -56.43 21.52
N GLY A 19 -47.67 -55.45 20.62
CA GLY A 19 -46.56 -55.44 19.66
C GLY A 19 -45.28 -55.03 20.36
N LEU A 20 -44.28 -55.92 20.36
CA LEU A 20 -42.89 -55.51 20.52
C LEU A 20 -42.46 -54.81 19.23
N VAL A 21 -42.35 -53.49 19.26
CA VAL A 21 -41.54 -52.74 18.31
C VAL A 21 -40.12 -52.77 18.87
N ALA A 22 -39.20 -53.40 18.14
CA ALA A 22 -37.78 -53.24 18.38
C ALA A 22 -37.44 -51.77 18.07
N LEU A 23 -36.92 -51.04 19.06
CA LEU A 23 -36.22 -49.78 18.82
C LEU A 23 -35.03 -50.10 17.90
N ALA A 24 -35.08 -49.61 16.67
CA ALA A 24 -33.88 -49.39 15.89
C ALA A 24 -33.12 -48.24 16.56
N MET A 25 -31.87 -48.49 16.97
CA MET A 25 -30.98 -47.40 17.36
C MET A 25 -30.68 -46.60 16.10
N ALA A 26 -30.89 -45.28 16.15
CA ALA A 26 -30.45 -44.36 15.12
C ALA A 26 -28.93 -44.58 14.92
N GLN A 27 -28.51 -44.78 13.68
CA GLN A 27 -27.09 -44.71 13.35
C GLN A 27 -26.70 -43.23 13.43
N ASP A 28 -25.60 -42.90 14.11
CA ASP A 28 -25.04 -41.55 14.12
C ASP A 28 -24.81 -41.12 12.66
N GLU A 29 -25.55 -40.10 12.21
CA GLU A 29 -25.25 -39.38 10.98
C GLU A 29 -23.84 -38.77 11.12
N PRO A 30 -22.99 -38.81 10.08
CA PRO A 30 -21.68 -38.16 10.13
C PRO A 30 -21.87 -36.66 10.40
N ALA A 31 -21.10 -36.13 11.35
CA ALA A 31 -21.11 -34.72 11.70
C ALA A 31 -19.68 -34.23 11.98
N LEU A 32 -19.34 -33.03 11.48
CA LEU A 32 -18.08 -32.36 11.76
C LEU A 32 -18.32 -31.24 12.77
N ARG A 33 -17.63 -31.28 13.90
CA ARG A 33 -17.70 -30.22 14.90
C ARG A 33 -16.90 -29.01 14.43
N LEU A 34 -17.57 -27.87 14.30
CA LEU A 34 -16.99 -26.62 13.76
C LEU A 34 -16.51 -25.66 14.86
N ALA A 35 -16.85 -25.97 16.12
CA ALA A 35 -16.39 -25.24 17.29
C ALA A 35 -16.18 -26.19 18.48
N ASP A 36 -14.97 -26.16 19.03
CA ASP A 36 -14.67 -26.73 20.34
C ASP A 36 -14.33 -25.61 21.32
N LEU A 37 -15.21 -25.40 22.30
CA LEU A 37 -15.09 -24.31 23.25
C LEU A 37 -14.19 -24.68 24.42
N GLY A 38 -14.16 -25.96 24.85
CA GLY A 38 -13.55 -26.32 26.13
C GLY A 38 -13.88 -25.29 27.23
N ASP A 39 -12.89 -24.86 28.01
CA ASP A 39 -13.05 -23.84 29.05
C ASP A 39 -13.06 -22.38 28.55
N GLY A 40 -13.03 -22.11 27.23
CA GLY A 40 -12.81 -20.76 26.70
C GLY A 40 -13.40 -20.45 25.32
N VAL A 41 -13.10 -19.25 24.83
CA VAL A 41 -13.56 -18.75 23.53
C VAL A 41 -12.30 -18.28 22.77
N PRO A 42 -11.63 -19.18 22.03
CA PRO A 42 -10.32 -18.88 21.44
C PRO A 42 -10.42 -17.84 20.32
N SER A 43 -9.55 -16.83 20.35
CA SER A 43 -9.48 -15.75 19.37
C SER A 43 -8.05 -15.30 19.15
N GLY A 44 -7.72 -14.85 17.95
CA GLY A 44 -6.39 -14.34 17.59
C GLY A 44 -6.43 -13.35 16.44
N THR A 45 -5.25 -13.06 15.90
CA THR A 45 -5.07 -12.21 14.74
C THR A 45 -4.06 -12.87 13.81
N ASP A 46 -4.35 -12.91 12.51
CA ASP A 46 -3.38 -13.41 11.54
C ASP A 46 -2.25 -12.39 11.26
N ALA A 47 -1.31 -12.75 10.39
CA ALA A 47 -0.17 -11.90 10.02
C ALA A 47 -0.56 -10.55 9.39
N PHE A 48 -1.82 -10.39 8.97
CA PHE A 48 -2.34 -9.20 8.29
C PHE A 48 -3.26 -8.34 9.15
N GLY A 49 -3.48 -8.73 10.40
CA GLY A 49 -4.39 -8.00 11.27
C GLY A 49 -5.84 -8.49 11.23
N ASN A 50 -6.17 -9.57 10.49
CA ASN A 50 -7.53 -10.09 10.47
C ASN A 50 -7.84 -10.84 11.77
N GLY A 51 -9.01 -10.57 12.34
CA GLY A 51 -9.49 -11.32 13.48
C GLY A 51 -9.84 -12.76 13.10
N ILE A 52 -9.30 -13.73 13.84
CA ILE A 52 -9.52 -15.17 13.63
C ILE A 52 -9.98 -15.86 14.92
N GLY A 53 -10.63 -17.02 14.80
CA GLY A 53 -11.36 -17.63 15.91
C GLY A 53 -12.62 -16.83 16.22
N PHE A 54 -12.97 -16.70 17.50
CA PHE A 54 -14.17 -15.99 17.94
C PHE A 54 -13.94 -14.48 18.08
N VAL A 55 -14.48 -13.70 17.15
CA VAL A 55 -14.30 -12.23 17.07
C VAL A 55 -15.65 -11.55 17.16
N THR A 56 -15.79 -10.57 18.05
CA THR A 56 -17.02 -9.80 18.21
C THR A 56 -17.03 -8.57 17.31
N TRP A 57 -18.21 -8.18 16.84
CA TRP A 57 -18.40 -6.99 16.02
C TRP A 57 -19.74 -6.33 16.38
N GLN A 58 -19.77 -5.01 16.43
CA GLN A 58 -20.95 -4.23 16.81
C GLN A 58 -20.80 -2.77 16.42
N ASP A 59 -21.90 -2.05 16.44
CA ASP A 59 -21.88 -0.59 16.38
C ASP A 59 -21.35 0.07 17.66
N GLY A 60 -20.95 1.34 17.58
CA GLY A 60 -20.29 2.08 18.67
C GLY A 60 -21.17 2.39 19.90
N GLY A 61 -22.40 1.86 19.97
CA GLY A 61 -23.40 2.13 21.01
C GLY A 61 -23.69 0.98 21.98
N GLY A 62 -22.95 -0.13 21.90
CA GLY A 62 -23.29 -1.41 22.55
C GLY A 62 -22.17 -2.10 23.35
N ALA A 63 -22.46 -3.29 23.86
CA ALA A 63 -21.48 -4.22 24.45
C ALA A 63 -21.85 -5.67 24.11
N LEU A 64 -20.89 -6.46 23.61
CA LEU A 64 -21.05 -7.87 23.30
C LEU A 64 -19.89 -8.67 23.91
N GLU A 65 -20.22 -9.69 24.70
CA GLU A 65 -19.26 -10.51 25.43
C GLU A 65 -19.54 -11.99 25.18
N LEU A 66 -18.49 -12.75 24.88
CA LEU A 66 -18.53 -14.19 24.65
C LEU A 66 -17.87 -14.92 25.82
N SER A 67 -18.51 -15.98 26.32
CA SER A 67 -17.92 -16.86 27.33
C SER A 67 -18.33 -18.31 27.11
N ALA A 68 -17.47 -19.25 27.49
CA ALA A 68 -17.81 -20.67 27.53
C ALA A 68 -18.32 -21.05 28.93
N VAL A 69 -19.47 -21.73 28.99
CA VAL A 69 -20.10 -22.16 30.24
C VAL A 69 -20.13 -23.69 30.27
N ALA A 70 -19.53 -24.28 31.30
CA ALA A 70 -19.66 -25.70 31.58
C ALA A 70 -21.06 -25.99 32.15
N VAL A 71 -21.80 -26.84 31.48
CA VAL A 71 -23.15 -27.27 31.83
C VAL A 71 -23.06 -28.73 32.23
N ASP A 72 -23.36 -29.06 33.48
CA ASP A 72 -23.41 -30.44 33.98
C ASP A 72 -24.83 -31.01 33.88
N PRO A 73 -25.01 -32.35 33.86
CA PRO A 73 -26.34 -32.96 33.89
C PRO A 73 -27.15 -32.50 35.11
N GLY A 74 -28.38 -32.03 34.89
CA GLY A 74 -29.28 -31.43 35.88
C GLY A 74 -29.20 -29.89 35.99
N ASP A 75 -28.31 -29.23 35.25
CA ASP A 75 -28.26 -27.77 35.16
C ASP A 75 -29.48 -27.21 34.39
N PRO A 76 -30.00 -26.00 34.72
CA PRO A 76 -31.07 -25.38 33.95
C PRO A 76 -30.79 -25.18 32.45
N LEU A 77 -29.52 -25.15 32.04
CA LEU A 77 -29.08 -25.09 30.64
C LEU A 77 -28.77 -26.47 30.05
N GLU A 78 -29.07 -27.58 30.73
CA GLU A 78 -28.85 -28.95 30.23
C GLU A 78 -29.52 -29.14 28.86
N LEU A 79 -28.75 -29.63 27.87
CA LEU A 79 -29.28 -29.92 26.54
C LEU A 79 -30.20 -31.17 26.58
N PRO A 80 -31.23 -31.26 25.70
CA PRO A 80 -32.23 -32.34 25.74
C PRO A 80 -31.68 -33.79 25.66
N ASP A 81 -30.48 -33.97 25.14
CA ASP A 81 -29.78 -35.26 24.97
C ASP A 81 -28.36 -35.24 25.55
N GLN A 82 -28.10 -34.35 26.51
CA GLN A 82 -26.79 -34.19 27.12
C GLN A 82 -26.30 -35.45 27.83
N VAL A 83 -25.04 -35.84 27.56
CA VAL A 83 -24.36 -36.93 28.25
C VAL A 83 -23.02 -36.42 28.80
N GLY A 84 -22.97 -36.17 30.11
CA GLY A 84 -21.79 -35.60 30.76
C GLY A 84 -21.76 -34.08 30.70
N THR A 85 -20.62 -33.47 31.01
CA THR A 85 -20.44 -32.01 30.97
C THR A 85 -20.32 -31.54 29.53
N GLU A 86 -21.07 -30.49 29.16
CA GLU A 86 -20.99 -29.83 27.86
C GLU A 86 -20.54 -28.38 28.04
N HIS A 87 -19.78 -27.85 27.08
CA HIS A 87 -19.41 -26.44 27.07
C HIS A 87 -20.28 -25.69 26.06
N VAL A 88 -21.01 -24.70 26.57
CA VAL A 88 -21.99 -23.90 25.83
C VAL A 88 -21.46 -22.48 25.65
N LEU A 89 -21.56 -21.93 24.44
CA LEU A 89 -21.24 -20.53 24.19
C LEU A 89 -22.35 -19.66 24.73
N ARG A 90 -22.04 -18.83 25.72
CA ARG A 90 -22.89 -17.76 26.21
C ARG A 90 -22.50 -16.45 25.53
N VAL A 91 -23.51 -15.79 24.97
CA VAL A 91 -23.40 -14.48 24.33
C VAL A 91 -24.24 -13.50 25.13
N ASP A 92 -23.60 -12.59 25.86
CA ASP A 92 -24.29 -11.44 26.47
C ASP A 92 -24.19 -10.27 25.49
N HIS A 93 -25.33 -9.73 25.07
CA HIS A 93 -25.37 -8.68 24.05
C HIS A 93 -26.24 -7.50 24.47
N ARG A 94 -25.76 -6.30 24.15
CA ARG A 94 -26.48 -5.04 24.15
C ARG A 94 -26.14 -4.32 22.85
N ILE A 95 -27.02 -4.41 21.86
CA ILE A 95 -26.78 -3.95 20.50
C ILE A 95 -27.67 -2.74 20.22
N ALA A 96 -27.09 -1.65 19.71
CA ALA A 96 -27.86 -0.45 19.40
C ALA A 96 -28.53 -0.56 18.02
N SER A 97 -27.81 -1.03 16.99
CA SER A 97 -28.30 -1.20 15.63
C SER A 97 -27.92 -2.54 15.01
N TRP A 98 -26.64 -2.92 15.07
CA TRP A 98 -26.14 -4.19 14.52
C TRP A 98 -25.00 -4.71 15.38
N GLY A 99 -24.92 -6.03 15.53
CA GLY A 99 -23.86 -6.67 16.30
C GLY A 99 -23.99 -8.18 16.34
N GLY A 100 -22.89 -8.84 16.67
CA GLY A 100 -22.77 -10.29 16.63
C GLY A 100 -21.34 -10.75 16.88
N PHE A 101 -21.09 -12.00 16.52
CA PHE A 101 -19.76 -12.55 16.52
C PHE A 101 -19.52 -13.43 15.30
N THR A 102 -18.26 -13.52 14.92
CA THR A 102 -17.72 -14.42 13.90
C THR A 102 -16.91 -15.50 14.59
N GLN A 103 -16.98 -16.73 14.08
CA GLN A 103 -16.00 -17.79 14.30
C GLN A 103 -15.31 -18.03 12.94
N ALA A 104 -14.16 -17.40 12.74
CA ALA A 104 -13.32 -17.57 11.56
C ALA A 104 -12.39 -18.75 11.80
N PHE A 105 -12.37 -19.73 10.89
CA PHE A 105 -11.58 -20.95 11.11
C PHE A 105 -10.10 -20.61 11.16
N ALA A 106 -9.41 -21.17 12.16
CA ALA A 106 -8.02 -20.85 12.43
C ALA A 106 -7.22 -22.13 12.66
N ASN A 107 -5.92 -22.05 12.41
CA ASN A 107 -5.00 -23.08 12.87
C ASN A 107 -4.95 -23.14 14.42
N ASP A 108 -4.45 -24.25 14.97
CA ASP A 108 -4.36 -24.46 16.43
C ASP A 108 -3.57 -23.37 17.18
N ALA A 109 -2.64 -22.70 16.49
CA ALA A 109 -1.84 -21.62 17.05
C ALA A 109 -2.58 -20.26 17.11
N LEU A 110 -3.76 -20.14 16.47
CA LEU A 110 -4.51 -18.89 16.33
C LEU A 110 -3.68 -17.77 15.68
N THR A 111 -2.91 -18.12 14.65
CA THR A 111 -2.07 -17.19 13.89
C THR A 111 -2.36 -17.14 12.40
N ARG A 112 -3.25 -18.02 11.90
CA ARG A 112 -3.58 -18.11 10.47
C ARG A 112 -5.05 -18.43 10.29
N TRP A 113 -5.70 -17.66 9.43
CA TRP A 113 -7.04 -17.96 8.92
C TRP A 113 -6.95 -19.08 7.89
N ILE A 114 -7.72 -20.15 8.08
CA ILE A 114 -7.73 -21.33 7.21
C ILE A 114 -9.14 -21.57 6.63
N GLY A 115 -9.21 -22.26 5.51
CA GLY A 115 -10.44 -22.83 4.98
C GLY A 115 -10.62 -24.29 5.38
N ILE A 116 -11.86 -24.78 5.40
CA ILE A 116 -12.22 -26.19 5.58
C ILE A 116 -13.22 -26.63 4.50
N ASP A 117 -13.12 -27.89 4.07
CA ASP A 117 -14.06 -28.48 3.11
C ASP A 117 -15.36 -28.93 3.80
N LEU A 118 -16.46 -28.22 3.50
CA LEU A 118 -17.82 -28.50 3.93
C LEU A 118 -18.69 -29.17 2.85
N SER A 119 -18.19 -29.34 1.62
CA SER A 119 -18.91 -30.00 0.52
C SER A 119 -19.42 -31.43 0.79
N PRO A 120 -18.84 -32.22 1.73
CA PRO A 120 -19.36 -33.55 2.07
C PRO A 120 -20.64 -33.54 2.92
N TYR A 121 -21.02 -32.39 3.47
CA TYR A 121 -22.13 -32.24 4.42
C TYR A 121 -23.35 -31.62 3.75
N GLN A 122 -24.53 -31.81 4.35
CA GLN A 122 -25.78 -31.29 3.81
C GLN A 122 -26.11 -29.88 4.31
N GLY A 123 -25.57 -29.49 5.46
CA GLY A 123 -25.86 -28.21 6.06
C GLY A 123 -25.20 -27.99 7.42
N LEU A 124 -25.55 -26.88 8.04
CA LEU A 124 -25.11 -26.47 9.38
C LEU A 124 -26.23 -26.76 10.40
N ARG A 125 -25.87 -27.30 11.57
CA ARG A 125 -26.78 -27.41 12.71
C ARG A 125 -26.15 -26.94 14.01
N PHE A 126 -26.98 -26.45 14.92
CA PHE A 126 -26.59 -26.08 16.28
C PHE A 126 -27.79 -26.00 17.21
N TRP A 127 -27.55 -26.16 18.50
CA TRP A 127 -28.52 -25.87 19.54
C TRP A 127 -28.51 -24.38 19.85
N TYR A 128 -29.70 -23.78 19.93
CA TYR A 128 -29.92 -22.36 20.17
C TYR A 128 -30.93 -22.16 21.31
N GLN A 129 -30.65 -21.24 22.22
CA GLN A 129 -31.60 -20.76 23.22
C GLN A 129 -31.46 -19.24 23.34
N GLY A 130 -32.51 -18.50 22.96
CA GLY A 130 -32.56 -17.04 22.97
C GLY A 130 -33.52 -16.46 24.00
N PRO A 131 -33.71 -15.13 24.04
CA PRO A 131 -34.75 -14.50 24.86
C PRO A 131 -36.20 -14.84 24.44
N GLY A 132 -36.42 -15.42 23.26
CA GLY A 132 -37.75 -15.79 22.77
C GLY A 132 -38.62 -14.57 22.43
N ASN A 133 -37.99 -13.50 21.95
CA ASN A 133 -38.63 -12.19 21.75
C ASN A 133 -39.31 -12.03 20.38
N GLY A 134 -39.14 -12.99 19.48
CA GLY A 134 -39.67 -13.01 18.11
C GLY A 134 -38.80 -12.28 17.09
N ASP A 135 -37.66 -11.73 17.48
CA ASP A 135 -36.77 -11.00 16.57
C ASP A 135 -35.98 -11.95 15.67
N THR A 136 -35.34 -11.39 14.65
CA THR A 136 -34.61 -12.18 13.64
C THR A 136 -33.16 -12.36 14.04
N VAL A 137 -32.73 -13.63 14.09
CA VAL A 137 -31.32 -14.02 14.20
C VAL A 137 -30.81 -14.33 12.80
N GLN A 138 -29.62 -13.82 12.49
CA GLN A 138 -28.93 -14.09 11.24
C GLN A 138 -27.78 -15.05 11.47
N VAL A 139 -27.66 -16.06 10.61
CA VAL A 139 -26.52 -16.96 10.53
C VAL A 139 -25.80 -16.62 9.24
N ASP A 140 -24.52 -16.26 9.33
CA ASP A 140 -23.67 -16.12 8.15
C ASP A 140 -22.75 -17.34 8.05
N LEU A 141 -22.61 -17.89 6.85
CA LEU A 141 -21.60 -18.84 6.44
C LEU A 141 -20.59 -18.10 5.57
N PHE A 142 -19.30 -18.33 5.82
CA PHE A 142 -18.22 -17.69 5.10
C PHE A 142 -17.69 -18.73 4.13
N ASP A 143 -17.80 -18.46 2.84
CA ASP A 143 -17.23 -19.33 1.81
C ASP A 143 -15.74 -19.02 1.61
N ASN A 144 -15.22 -19.32 0.42
CA ASN A 144 -13.84 -19.04 0.06
C ASN A 144 -13.49 -17.56 0.22
N ARG A 145 -12.19 -17.31 0.44
CA ARG A 145 -11.61 -15.97 0.44
C ARG A 145 -10.93 -15.73 -0.90
N ASN A 146 -10.83 -14.47 -1.28
CA ASN A 146 -10.09 -14.08 -2.46
C ASN A 146 -8.57 -14.23 -2.23
N PRO A 147 -7.89 -15.18 -2.92
CA PRO A 147 -6.50 -15.55 -2.66
C PRO A 147 -5.51 -14.40 -2.84
N ASP A 148 -5.85 -13.40 -3.63
CA ASP A 148 -4.93 -12.32 -3.93
C ASP A 148 -4.99 -11.18 -2.88
N LEU A 149 -5.87 -11.29 -1.87
CA LEU A 149 -6.13 -10.25 -0.87
C LEU A 149 -5.60 -10.63 0.50
N THR A 150 -5.09 -9.70 1.29
CA THR A 150 -4.60 -10.00 2.65
C THR A 150 -5.63 -9.76 3.74
N GLY A 151 -6.74 -9.09 3.43
CA GLY A 151 -7.83 -8.80 4.36
C GLY A 151 -8.93 -9.86 4.41
N ASP A 152 -9.96 -9.61 5.21
CA ASP A 152 -11.22 -10.37 5.16
C ASP A 152 -11.90 -10.17 3.80
N SER A 153 -11.80 -11.18 2.96
CA SER A 153 -12.44 -11.29 1.64
C SER A 153 -13.34 -12.52 1.56
N ALA A 154 -13.77 -13.09 2.70
CA ALA A 154 -14.57 -14.31 2.66
C ALA A 154 -15.99 -13.99 2.19
N GLU A 155 -16.49 -14.71 1.21
CA GLU A 155 -17.84 -14.45 0.71
C GLU A 155 -18.89 -14.77 1.79
N ARG A 156 -19.83 -13.84 2.02
CA ARG A 156 -20.86 -13.98 3.05
C ARG A 156 -22.15 -14.51 2.47
N TRP A 157 -22.60 -15.62 3.02
CA TRP A 157 -23.87 -16.25 2.73
C TRP A 157 -24.72 -16.26 3.98
N PHE A 158 -25.99 -15.86 3.92
CA PHE A 158 -26.83 -15.74 5.10
C PHE A 158 -28.08 -16.61 5.06
N TYR A 159 -28.51 -17.01 6.25
CA TYR A 159 -29.83 -17.54 6.56
C TYR A 159 -30.40 -16.81 7.77
N ARG A 160 -31.72 -16.61 7.81
CA ARG A 160 -32.40 -15.92 8.92
C ARG A 160 -33.50 -16.77 9.50
N PHE A 161 -33.62 -16.78 10.82
CA PHE A 161 -34.72 -17.41 11.54
C PHE A 161 -35.23 -16.52 12.68
N SER A 162 -36.45 -16.77 13.13
CA SER A 162 -37.03 -16.06 14.28
C SER A 162 -36.64 -16.73 15.61
N ASP A 163 -36.23 -15.92 16.59
CA ASP A 163 -36.08 -16.34 17.98
C ASP A 163 -37.45 -16.44 18.66
N ASP A 164 -38.09 -17.59 18.52
CA ASP A 164 -39.46 -17.84 18.98
C ASP A 164 -39.54 -18.67 20.27
N THR A 165 -38.41 -18.92 20.94
CA THR A 165 -38.34 -19.80 22.11
C THR A 165 -37.27 -19.38 23.12
N SER A 166 -37.64 -19.41 24.40
CA SER A 166 -36.72 -19.29 25.53
C SER A 166 -36.13 -20.64 25.99
N GLU A 167 -36.55 -21.73 25.36
CA GLU A 167 -36.07 -23.11 25.58
C GLU A 167 -35.15 -23.53 24.43
N TRP A 168 -34.28 -24.52 24.67
CA TRP A 168 -33.40 -25.10 23.65
C TRP A 168 -34.15 -25.55 22.39
N ARG A 169 -33.65 -25.10 21.24
CA ARG A 169 -34.10 -25.50 19.90
C ARG A 169 -32.92 -25.96 19.07
N LEU A 170 -33.04 -27.11 18.43
CA LEU A 170 -32.12 -27.50 17.39
C LEU A 170 -32.45 -26.72 16.10
N VAL A 171 -31.48 -25.97 15.60
CA VAL A 171 -31.55 -25.25 14.33
C VAL A 171 -30.79 -26.07 13.30
N GLU A 172 -31.45 -26.46 12.21
CA GLU A 172 -30.85 -27.18 11.08
C GLU A 172 -31.06 -26.35 9.81
N ILE A 173 -29.96 -26.03 9.13
CA ILE A 173 -29.94 -25.15 7.95
C ILE A 173 -29.22 -25.91 6.83
N PRO A 174 -29.96 -26.42 5.84
CA PRO A 174 -29.35 -26.96 4.62
C PRO A 174 -28.50 -25.90 3.91
N PHE A 175 -27.36 -26.27 3.33
CA PHE A 175 -26.49 -25.29 2.65
C PHE A 175 -27.19 -24.61 1.47
N ASP A 176 -28.08 -25.31 0.76
CA ASP A 176 -28.89 -24.77 -0.34
C ASP A 176 -29.90 -23.69 0.09
N SER A 177 -30.10 -23.51 1.40
CA SER A 177 -30.99 -22.51 1.98
C SER A 177 -30.29 -21.19 2.27
N PHE A 178 -28.95 -21.15 2.22
CA PHE A 178 -28.20 -19.92 2.33
C PHE A 178 -28.32 -19.09 1.04
N ALA A 179 -28.46 -17.78 1.19
CA ALA A 179 -28.45 -16.84 0.10
C ALA A 179 -27.23 -15.93 0.22
N ARG A 180 -26.61 -15.56 -0.90
CA ARG A 180 -25.53 -14.57 -0.89
C ARG A 180 -26.03 -13.28 -0.25
N ARG A 181 -25.27 -12.73 0.70
CA ARG A 181 -25.62 -11.44 1.31
C ARG A 181 -25.60 -10.35 0.25
N THR A 182 -26.67 -9.58 0.19
CA THR A 182 -26.82 -8.44 -0.72
C THR A 182 -26.64 -7.10 -0.01
N ASP A 183 -26.70 -7.11 1.31
CA ASP A 183 -26.58 -5.93 2.17
C ASP A 183 -25.14 -5.68 2.64
N PHE A 184 -24.29 -6.71 2.60
CA PHE A 184 -22.88 -6.62 2.95
C PHE A 184 -22.08 -7.79 2.34
N GLN A 185 -20.98 -7.46 1.68
CA GLN A 185 -19.88 -8.37 1.38
C GLN A 185 -18.57 -7.69 1.79
N PRO A 186 -17.59 -8.42 2.34
CA PRO A 186 -16.25 -7.89 2.51
C PRO A 186 -15.64 -7.47 1.18
N SER A 187 -14.71 -6.51 1.22
CA SER A 187 -14.11 -5.96 0.00
C SER A 187 -13.34 -7.05 -0.75
N GLY A 188 -13.67 -7.23 -2.02
CA GLY A 188 -13.06 -8.26 -2.87
C GLY A 188 -13.50 -9.69 -2.56
N ALA A 189 -14.63 -9.88 -1.87
CA ALA A 189 -15.24 -11.19 -1.73
C ALA A 189 -15.55 -11.82 -3.10
N PRO A 190 -15.17 -13.10 -3.33
CA PRO A 190 -15.55 -13.81 -4.54
C PRO A 190 -17.07 -13.76 -4.80
N ASP A 191 -17.48 -13.81 -6.07
CA ASP A 191 -18.89 -13.96 -6.49
C ASP A 191 -19.01 -15.16 -7.44
N ASP A 192 -18.46 -16.28 -7.00
CA ASP A 192 -18.38 -17.56 -7.71
C ASP A 192 -19.44 -18.57 -7.25
N GLY A 193 -20.24 -18.20 -6.25
CA GLY A 193 -21.31 -19.03 -5.70
C GLY A 193 -20.82 -19.91 -4.56
N LEU A 194 -21.75 -20.42 -3.74
CA LEU A 194 -21.42 -21.21 -2.55
C LEU A 194 -20.77 -22.57 -2.93
N GLY A 195 -19.43 -22.60 -2.96
CA GLY A 195 -18.59 -23.73 -3.36
C GLY A 195 -18.42 -24.78 -2.28
N LEU A 196 -18.36 -24.36 -1.01
CA LEU A 196 -18.20 -25.18 0.20
C LEU A 196 -16.89 -25.99 0.29
N ASP A 197 -16.04 -25.97 -0.73
CA ASP A 197 -14.73 -26.64 -0.75
C ASP A 197 -13.66 -25.90 0.06
N GLU A 198 -13.85 -24.59 0.30
CA GLU A 198 -12.99 -23.76 1.14
C GLU A 198 -13.81 -22.79 2.04
N ALA A 199 -14.68 -23.33 2.90
CA ALA A 199 -15.42 -22.50 3.85
C ALA A 199 -14.48 -21.92 4.90
N SER A 200 -14.54 -20.61 5.14
CA SER A 200 -13.58 -19.88 5.99
C SER A 200 -14.12 -19.52 7.39
N GLY A 201 -15.38 -19.83 7.70
CA GLY A 201 -15.96 -19.56 9.01
C GLY A 201 -17.50 -19.47 9.02
N TRP A 202 -18.04 -19.03 10.15
CA TRP A 202 -19.47 -18.74 10.33
C TRP A 202 -19.68 -17.62 11.34
N ALA A 203 -20.87 -17.01 11.38
CA ALA A 203 -21.19 -15.95 12.32
C ALA A 203 -22.66 -15.97 12.76
N LEU A 204 -22.94 -15.39 13.92
CA LEU A 204 -24.31 -15.08 14.36
C LEU A 204 -24.45 -13.58 14.58
N GLY A 205 -25.43 -13.00 13.88
CA GLY A 205 -25.88 -11.63 14.05
C GLY A 205 -27.18 -11.56 14.85
N PHE A 206 -27.22 -10.64 15.80
CA PHE A 206 -28.37 -10.41 16.66
C PHE A 206 -29.02 -9.05 16.38
N PRO A 207 -30.35 -8.94 16.57
CA PRO A 207 -31.07 -7.70 16.39
C PRO A 207 -30.76 -6.71 17.51
N SER A 208 -31.09 -5.42 17.30
CA SER A 208 -30.95 -4.39 18.34
C SER A 208 -31.73 -4.75 19.60
N GLY A 209 -31.10 -4.63 20.77
CA GLY A 209 -31.71 -5.02 22.03
C GLY A 209 -30.67 -5.43 23.08
N GLU A 210 -31.14 -5.83 24.25
CA GLU A 210 -30.31 -6.43 25.30
C GLU A 210 -30.83 -7.84 25.62
N GLY A 211 -29.92 -8.81 25.73
CA GLY A 211 -30.28 -10.18 26.04
C GLY A 211 -29.07 -11.09 26.26
N THR A 212 -29.36 -12.32 26.64
CA THR A 212 -28.40 -13.41 26.72
C THR A 212 -28.87 -14.53 25.79
N THR A 213 -27.95 -15.05 24.99
CA THR A 213 -28.20 -16.16 24.05
C THR A 213 -27.18 -17.26 24.28
N TYR A 214 -27.62 -18.50 24.14
CA TYR A 214 -26.76 -19.68 24.28
C TYR A 214 -26.72 -20.47 22.96
N VAL A 215 -25.51 -20.91 22.58
CA VAL A 215 -25.26 -21.68 21.37
C VAL A 215 -24.39 -22.89 21.74
N ALA A 216 -24.77 -24.08 21.26
CA ALA A 216 -24.04 -25.31 21.56
C ALA A 216 -24.01 -26.25 20.35
N ARG A 217 -22.97 -27.09 20.29
CA ARG A 217 -22.75 -28.13 19.27
C ARG A 217 -22.96 -27.62 17.83
N VAL A 218 -22.15 -26.64 17.44
CA VAL A 218 -22.13 -26.15 16.06
C VAL A 218 -21.42 -27.17 15.18
N GLU A 219 -22.16 -27.75 14.23
CA GLU A 219 -21.74 -28.89 13.44
C GLU A 219 -22.17 -28.76 11.98
N ALA A 220 -21.35 -29.24 11.05
CA ALA A 220 -21.84 -29.60 9.72
C ALA A 220 -22.45 -31.00 9.79
N TYR A 221 -23.68 -31.19 9.30
CA TYR A 221 -24.46 -32.43 9.50
C TYR A 221 -24.81 -33.15 8.20
N GLY A 222 -25.07 -34.45 8.35
CA GLY A 222 -25.51 -35.32 7.27
C GLY A 222 -24.38 -35.60 6.27
N SER A 223 -24.69 -36.43 5.28
CA SER A 223 -23.79 -36.68 4.16
C SER A 223 -24.46 -36.30 2.84
N SER A 224 -23.81 -35.45 2.04
CA SER A 224 -24.28 -35.10 0.70
C SER A 224 -24.20 -36.30 -0.29
N GLY A 225 -23.59 -37.42 0.13
CA GLY A 225 -23.34 -38.59 -0.71
C GLY A 225 -22.16 -38.40 -1.67
N VAL A 226 -21.52 -37.23 -1.64
CA VAL A 226 -20.22 -36.96 -2.23
C VAL A 226 -19.19 -37.50 -1.24
N GLU A 227 -18.34 -38.45 -1.66
CA GLU A 227 -17.11 -38.69 -0.91
C GLU A 227 -16.35 -37.37 -0.91
N ALA A 228 -15.91 -36.89 0.26
CA ALA A 228 -15.00 -35.77 0.34
C ALA A 228 -13.91 -36.01 -0.70
N ALA A 229 -13.77 -35.09 -1.67
CA ALA A 229 -12.59 -35.11 -2.50
C ALA A 229 -11.42 -35.13 -1.51
N ALA A 230 -10.44 -36.02 -1.71
CA ALA A 230 -9.23 -35.94 -0.89
C ALA A 230 -8.76 -34.49 -0.99
N ALA A 231 -8.80 -33.76 0.13
CA ALA A 231 -8.63 -32.30 0.16
C ALA A 231 -7.45 -31.96 -0.76
N VAL A 232 -7.71 -31.23 -1.84
CA VAL A 232 -6.68 -30.92 -2.81
C VAL A 232 -5.62 -30.14 -2.05
N VAL A 233 -4.43 -30.72 -1.95
CA VAL A 233 -3.34 -30.11 -1.20
C VAL A 233 -3.01 -28.81 -1.90
N ALA A 234 -3.01 -27.71 -1.17
CA ALA A 234 -2.69 -26.38 -1.68
C ALA A 234 -1.30 -25.98 -1.17
N VAL A 235 -0.49 -25.35 -2.02
CA VAL A 235 0.84 -24.84 -1.66
C VAL A 235 0.85 -23.32 -1.67
N GLU A 236 1.38 -22.72 -0.60
CA GLU A 236 1.41 -21.26 -0.44
C GLU A 236 2.64 -20.82 0.38
N PHE A 237 2.94 -19.51 0.40
CA PHE A 237 3.90 -18.96 1.35
C PHE A 237 3.31 -19.00 2.77
N ALA A 238 4.11 -19.40 3.75
CA ALA A 238 3.71 -19.36 5.15
C ALA A 238 3.82 -17.96 5.77
N ASP A 239 4.62 -17.08 5.14
CA ASP A 239 4.80 -15.69 5.52
C ASP A 239 4.54 -14.79 4.32
N ALA A 240 3.79 -13.71 4.54
CA ALA A 240 3.53 -12.72 3.50
C ALA A 240 4.60 -11.62 3.41
N LEU A 241 5.44 -11.52 4.43
CA LEU A 241 6.47 -10.50 4.56
C LEU A 241 7.70 -11.12 5.21
N VAL A 242 8.85 -10.88 4.59
CA VAL A 242 10.16 -11.20 5.15
C VAL A 242 10.99 -9.93 5.16
N ARG A 243 11.46 -9.51 6.34
CA ARG A 243 12.40 -8.39 6.51
C ARG A 243 13.81 -8.93 6.69
N LEU A 244 14.75 -8.41 5.93
CA LEU A 244 16.16 -8.81 5.95
C LEU A 244 17.00 -7.55 6.07
N ALA A 245 17.86 -7.44 7.08
CA ALA A 245 18.87 -6.39 7.00
C ALA A 245 19.88 -6.71 5.89
N GLU A 246 20.50 -5.69 5.32
CA GLU A 246 21.60 -5.90 4.38
C GLU A 246 22.67 -6.87 4.92
N GLU A 247 23.25 -7.69 4.04
CA GLU A 247 24.14 -8.82 4.35
C GLU A 247 23.48 -10.05 5.01
N GLU A 248 22.21 -9.96 5.43
CA GLU A 248 21.51 -11.09 6.03
C GLU A 248 20.97 -12.09 4.99
N ARG A 249 20.67 -13.29 5.51
CA ARG A 249 19.89 -14.31 4.81
C ARG A 249 18.65 -14.58 5.62
N GLY A 250 17.53 -14.72 4.93
CA GLY A 250 16.32 -15.25 5.52
C GLY A 250 15.68 -16.30 4.65
N GLU A 251 14.48 -16.69 5.04
CA GLU A 251 13.76 -17.81 4.47
C GLU A 251 12.36 -17.36 4.06
N LEU A 252 12.02 -17.57 2.79
CA LEU A 252 10.64 -17.60 2.33
C LEU A 252 10.09 -18.98 2.67
N ARG A 253 9.31 -19.06 3.74
CA ARG A 253 8.69 -20.32 4.17
C ARG A 253 7.49 -20.63 3.30
N LEU A 254 7.30 -21.91 2.98
CA LEU A 254 6.17 -22.44 2.24
C LEU A 254 5.45 -23.50 3.07
N ALA A 255 4.14 -23.59 2.94
CA ALA A 255 3.32 -24.58 3.61
C ALA A 255 2.36 -25.26 2.64
N LEU A 256 2.08 -26.53 2.91
CA LEU A 256 0.97 -27.27 2.32
C LEU A 256 -0.25 -27.18 3.25
N SER A 257 -1.46 -27.11 2.68
CA SER A 257 -2.72 -27.17 3.44
C SER A 257 -2.91 -28.51 4.18
N GLY A 258 -2.21 -29.56 3.75
CA GLY A 258 -2.19 -30.86 4.40
C GLY A 258 -1.10 -31.77 3.80
N PRO A 259 -0.83 -32.94 4.42
CA PRO A 259 0.14 -33.89 3.88
C PRO A 259 -0.37 -34.49 2.56
N SER A 260 0.53 -34.67 1.60
CA SER A 260 0.26 -35.39 0.35
C SER A 260 0.91 -36.77 0.34
N ASP A 261 0.22 -37.76 -0.22
CA ASP A 261 0.78 -39.10 -0.45
C ASP A 261 1.72 -39.16 -1.69
N GLU A 262 1.66 -38.15 -2.55
CA GLU A 262 2.51 -37.97 -3.73
C GLU A 262 3.36 -36.69 -3.60
N PRO A 263 4.53 -36.59 -4.26
CA PRO A 263 5.35 -35.38 -4.21
C PRO A 263 4.60 -34.16 -4.74
N VAL A 264 4.72 -33.03 -4.05
CA VAL A 264 4.22 -31.72 -4.48
C VAL A 264 5.41 -30.86 -4.90
N SER A 265 5.29 -30.10 -5.98
CA SER A 265 6.32 -29.12 -6.34
C SER A 265 5.73 -27.78 -6.76
N VAL A 266 6.45 -26.69 -6.47
CA VAL A 266 6.09 -25.32 -6.88
C VAL A 266 7.35 -24.54 -7.21
N ARG A 267 7.27 -23.62 -8.18
CA ARG A 267 8.37 -22.70 -8.49
C ARG A 267 8.25 -21.44 -7.62
N VAL A 268 9.35 -21.02 -7.02
CA VAL A 268 9.48 -19.79 -6.24
C VAL A 268 10.38 -18.83 -7.01
N LEU A 269 9.87 -17.64 -7.29
CA LEU A 269 10.58 -16.57 -7.98
C LEU A 269 10.68 -15.38 -7.03
N VAL A 270 11.86 -14.75 -6.92
CA VAL A 270 12.01 -13.43 -6.27
C VAL A 270 12.55 -12.46 -7.30
N ARG A 271 11.75 -11.43 -7.61
CA ARG A 271 12.02 -10.40 -8.63
C ARG A 271 12.14 -9.02 -7.98
N GLY A 272 12.82 -8.12 -8.68
CA GLY A 272 12.97 -6.75 -8.23
C GLY A 272 11.65 -5.99 -8.34
N ASP A 273 11.44 -5.11 -7.36
CA ASP A 273 10.41 -4.08 -7.38
C ASP A 273 11.16 -2.73 -7.31
N GLU A 274 11.30 -2.15 -6.11
CA GLU A 274 12.25 -1.04 -5.85
C GLU A 274 13.70 -1.53 -5.76
N ALA A 275 13.88 -2.72 -5.16
CA ALA A 275 15.17 -3.36 -5.02
C ALA A 275 15.63 -3.97 -6.35
N THR A 276 16.87 -3.71 -6.72
CA THR A 276 17.48 -4.21 -7.95
C THR A 276 18.11 -5.60 -7.72
N PRO A 277 17.72 -6.62 -8.50
CA PRO A 277 18.31 -7.95 -8.42
C PRO A 277 19.81 -7.94 -8.71
N GLY A 278 20.59 -8.62 -7.87
CA GLY A 278 22.05 -8.68 -7.95
C GLY A 278 22.79 -7.48 -7.33
N ARG A 279 22.05 -6.41 -6.99
CA ARG A 279 22.55 -5.24 -6.27
C ARG A 279 22.11 -5.26 -4.80
N ASP A 280 20.80 -5.40 -4.59
CA ASP A 280 20.15 -5.26 -3.28
C ASP A 280 19.75 -6.63 -2.70
N PHE A 281 19.54 -7.62 -3.57
CA PHE A 281 19.35 -9.03 -3.17
C PHE A 281 19.83 -10.02 -4.22
N VAL A 282 20.00 -11.28 -3.84
CA VAL A 282 20.26 -12.37 -4.80
C VAL A 282 18.93 -12.87 -5.37
N PRO A 283 18.67 -12.74 -6.68
CA PRO A 283 17.43 -13.26 -7.28
C PRO A 283 17.30 -14.77 -7.09
N VAL A 284 16.07 -15.20 -6.85
CA VAL A 284 15.70 -16.58 -6.60
C VAL A 284 14.82 -17.05 -7.75
N ASP A 285 15.13 -18.24 -8.26
CA ASP A 285 14.35 -18.96 -9.25
C ASP A 285 14.57 -20.46 -9.01
N GLU A 286 13.78 -21.00 -8.08
CA GLU A 286 13.97 -22.36 -7.57
C GLU A 286 12.67 -23.15 -7.62
N VAL A 287 12.75 -24.45 -7.91
CA VAL A 287 11.61 -25.37 -7.77
C VAL A 287 11.73 -26.09 -6.44
N VAL A 288 10.78 -25.84 -5.55
CA VAL A 288 10.66 -26.51 -4.26
C VAL A 288 9.88 -27.80 -4.44
N VAL A 289 10.32 -28.89 -3.83
CA VAL A 289 9.66 -30.19 -3.86
C VAL A 289 9.42 -30.68 -2.44
N PHE A 290 8.16 -30.85 -2.05
CA PHE A 290 7.73 -31.52 -0.83
C PHE A 290 7.68 -33.02 -1.11
N GLN A 291 8.41 -33.82 -0.34
CA GLN A 291 8.30 -35.27 -0.37
C GLN A 291 6.97 -35.73 0.23
N PRO A 292 6.49 -36.94 -0.09
CA PRO A 292 5.27 -37.48 0.52
C PRO A 292 5.28 -37.35 2.06
N GLY A 293 4.22 -36.75 2.60
CA GLY A 293 4.06 -36.45 4.03
C GLY A 293 4.76 -35.18 4.55
N GLU A 294 5.60 -34.51 3.76
CA GLU A 294 6.15 -33.18 4.12
C GLU A 294 5.11 -32.10 3.86
N THR A 295 5.02 -31.13 4.78
CA THR A 295 4.03 -30.04 4.72
C THR A 295 4.66 -28.65 4.84
N GLU A 296 5.96 -28.57 5.05
CA GLU A 296 6.70 -27.31 5.18
C GLU A 296 7.99 -27.39 4.36
N ALA A 297 8.33 -26.28 3.71
CA ALA A 297 9.60 -26.09 3.02
C ALA A 297 10.02 -24.62 3.13
N ALA A 298 11.24 -24.31 2.71
CA ALA A 298 11.73 -22.94 2.70
C ALA A 298 12.70 -22.71 1.53
N VAL A 299 12.71 -21.49 1.01
CA VAL A 299 13.71 -21.02 0.04
C VAL A 299 14.52 -19.89 0.66
N SER A 300 15.84 -19.97 0.53
CA SER A 300 16.71 -18.93 1.08
C SER A 300 16.72 -17.71 0.18
N VAL A 301 16.47 -16.54 0.76
CA VAL A 301 16.69 -15.24 0.12
C VAL A 301 17.82 -14.53 0.85
N ARG A 302 18.64 -13.78 0.11
CA ARG A 302 19.82 -13.09 0.65
C ARG A 302 19.79 -11.63 0.24
N ALA A 303 19.83 -10.75 1.22
CA ALA A 303 20.08 -9.33 1.02
C ALA A 303 21.57 -9.09 0.74
N LEU A 304 21.84 -8.10 -0.09
CA LEU A 304 23.17 -7.63 -0.44
C LEU A 304 23.34 -6.24 0.16
N ARG A 305 24.57 -5.90 0.55
CA ARG A 305 24.89 -4.57 1.06
C ARG A 305 25.45 -3.69 -0.03
N ASN A 306 24.81 -2.56 -0.26
CA ASN A 306 25.23 -1.60 -1.28
C ASN A 306 26.14 -0.49 -0.71
N ARG A 307 26.22 -0.33 0.63
CA ARG A 307 27.02 0.69 1.35
C ARG A 307 26.54 2.12 1.08
N ARG A 308 25.27 2.28 0.74
CA ARG A 308 24.63 3.56 0.49
C ARG A 308 23.34 3.61 1.30
N HIS A 309 23.08 4.76 1.90
CA HIS A 309 21.79 4.99 2.52
C HIS A 309 20.76 5.24 1.43
N THR A 310 19.90 4.25 1.18
CA THR A 310 18.88 4.30 0.12
C THR A 310 17.46 4.09 0.65
N GLY A 311 17.31 3.97 1.97
CA GLY A 311 16.06 3.58 2.62
C GLY A 311 15.71 2.10 2.42
N ASP A 312 14.67 1.63 3.10
CA ASP A 312 14.19 0.25 2.96
C ASP A 312 13.73 0.02 1.50
N GLN A 313 14.25 -1.03 0.84
CA GLN A 313 13.90 -1.38 -0.54
C GLN A 313 13.15 -2.72 -0.59
N ARG A 314 12.36 -2.93 -1.65
CA ARG A 314 11.49 -4.12 -1.75
C ARG A 314 11.74 -4.98 -2.97
N ALA A 315 11.58 -6.28 -2.78
CA ALA A 315 11.53 -7.29 -3.83
C ALA A 315 10.25 -8.14 -3.67
N GLN A 316 9.73 -8.65 -4.78
CA GLN A 316 8.50 -9.44 -4.81
C GLN A 316 8.81 -10.93 -4.95
N ALA A 317 8.25 -11.77 -4.08
CA ALA A 317 8.28 -13.21 -4.17
C ALA A 317 6.95 -13.75 -4.71
N GLN A 318 6.99 -14.73 -5.62
CA GLN A 318 5.82 -15.30 -6.29
C GLN A 318 5.93 -16.82 -6.42
N LEU A 319 4.79 -17.51 -6.25
CA LEU A 319 4.63 -18.93 -6.56
C LEU A 319 4.06 -19.14 -7.96
N GLU A 320 4.65 -20.05 -8.72
CA GLU A 320 4.19 -20.40 -10.06
C GLU A 320 4.21 -21.92 -10.31
N GLY A 321 3.30 -22.37 -11.19
CA GLY A 321 3.32 -23.70 -11.80
C GLY A 321 3.35 -24.89 -10.82
N PRO A 322 2.42 -24.99 -9.85
CA PRO A 322 2.40 -26.11 -8.94
C PRO A 322 2.12 -27.43 -9.67
N GLN A 323 2.62 -28.53 -9.11
CA GLN A 323 2.37 -29.91 -9.55
C GLN A 323 2.04 -30.76 -8.32
N GLY A 324 1.00 -31.59 -8.41
CA GLY A 324 0.53 -32.41 -7.28
C GLY A 324 -0.22 -31.62 -6.21
N ALA A 325 -0.37 -30.31 -6.39
CA ALA A 325 -1.11 -29.38 -5.54
C ALA A 325 -1.69 -28.24 -6.38
N GLU A 326 -2.62 -27.49 -5.79
CA GLU A 326 -3.06 -26.18 -6.30
C GLU A 326 -2.31 -25.05 -5.59
N LEU A 327 -2.33 -23.83 -6.15
CA LEU A 327 -1.81 -22.67 -5.42
C LEU A 327 -2.81 -22.28 -4.34
N GLY A 328 -2.36 -22.25 -3.08
CA GLY A 328 -3.13 -21.76 -1.96
C GLY A 328 -3.33 -20.25 -2.02
N PHE A 329 -3.79 -19.69 -0.90
CA PHE A 329 -4.15 -18.29 -0.78
C PHE A 329 -2.92 -17.40 -0.90
N GLN A 330 -1.90 -17.66 -0.10
CA GLN A 330 -0.69 -16.84 -0.06
C GLN A 330 0.26 -17.11 -1.24
N ARG A 331 -0.06 -16.61 -2.44
CA ARG A 331 0.71 -16.84 -3.68
C ARG A 331 1.87 -15.88 -3.87
N GLN A 332 1.85 -14.76 -3.14
CA GLN A 332 2.87 -13.72 -3.15
C GLN A 332 3.33 -13.40 -1.74
N ALA A 333 4.59 -12.96 -1.63
CA ALA A 333 5.18 -12.41 -0.42
C ALA A 333 6.12 -11.25 -0.77
N VAL A 334 6.31 -10.33 0.16
CA VAL A 334 7.24 -9.19 0.01
C VAL A 334 8.53 -9.50 0.77
N VAL A 335 9.66 -9.22 0.13
CA VAL A 335 10.97 -9.21 0.77
C VAL A 335 11.41 -7.76 0.92
N VAL A 336 11.44 -7.26 2.15
CA VAL A 336 11.97 -5.93 2.48
C VAL A 336 13.44 -6.08 2.85
N ILE A 337 14.30 -5.38 2.11
CA ILE A 337 15.71 -5.20 2.39
C ILE A 337 15.81 -3.94 3.24
N VAL A 338 16.10 -4.14 4.52
CA VAL A 338 16.23 -3.08 5.51
C VAL A 338 17.60 -2.46 5.36
N ASP A 339 17.62 -1.15 5.08
CA ASP A 339 18.83 -0.36 4.88
C ASP A 339 19.67 -0.38 6.17
N ALA A 340 20.94 -0.76 6.05
CA ALA A 340 21.84 -0.87 7.20
C ALA A 340 22.88 0.26 7.23
N ASP A 341 22.77 1.22 6.33
CA ASP A 341 23.73 2.29 6.17
C ASP A 341 23.20 3.57 6.83
N PRO A 342 24.02 4.25 7.66
CA PRO A 342 23.55 5.43 8.36
C PRO A 342 23.35 6.59 7.39
N PHE A 343 22.26 7.34 7.56
CA PHE A 343 22.09 8.64 6.94
C PHE A 343 23.29 9.55 7.26
N ASP A 344 23.86 10.15 6.22
CA ASP A 344 24.97 11.08 6.31
C ASP A 344 24.45 12.50 6.08
N PRO A 345 24.18 13.30 7.14
CA PRO A 345 23.64 14.65 7.01
C PRO A 345 24.61 15.62 6.32
N ASP A 346 25.88 15.22 6.19
CA ASP A 346 26.90 16.01 5.52
C ASP A 346 27.02 15.68 4.03
N LEU A 347 26.43 14.57 3.57
CA LEU A 347 26.40 14.21 2.16
C LEU A 347 25.42 15.13 1.42
N VAL A 348 25.94 15.87 0.45
CA VAL A 348 25.13 16.72 -0.44
C VAL A 348 24.57 15.89 -1.59
N GLU A 349 25.41 15.06 -2.22
CA GLU A 349 25.01 14.20 -3.34
C GLU A 349 26.06 13.11 -3.63
N ASP A 350 25.61 11.89 -3.94
CA ASP A 350 26.45 10.76 -4.36
C ASP A 350 26.04 10.15 -5.71
N PHE A 351 25.07 10.77 -6.37
CA PHE A 351 24.57 10.49 -7.72
C PHE A 351 24.00 9.08 -7.92
N GLY A 352 23.60 8.41 -6.83
CA GLY A 352 23.08 7.03 -6.83
C GLY A 352 21.79 6.85 -7.64
N ASP A 353 20.92 7.85 -7.61
CA ASP A 353 19.59 7.80 -8.21
C ASP A 353 19.39 8.83 -9.34
N GLY A 354 20.47 9.48 -9.77
CA GLY A 354 20.39 10.55 -10.76
C GLY A 354 21.36 11.69 -10.46
N PRO A 355 21.25 12.81 -11.18
CA PRO A 355 22.06 13.99 -10.87
C PRO A 355 21.60 14.69 -9.57
N GLY A 356 20.47 14.27 -8.99
CA GLY A 356 19.86 14.88 -7.83
C GLY A 356 19.62 16.38 -8.04
N SER A 357 20.06 17.20 -7.08
CA SER A 357 19.91 18.67 -7.18
C SER A 357 20.82 19.33 -8.22
N PHE A 358 21.74 18.59 -8.86
CA PHE A 358 22.69 19.16 -9.82
C PHE A 358 22.08 19.31 -11.22
N ALA A 359 21.88 20.55 -11.65
CA ALA A 359 21.50 20.89 -13.01
C ALA A 359 22.71 21.29 -13.85
N ALA A 360 22.68 20.95 -15.15
CA ALA A 360 23.68 21.40 -16.11
C ALA A 360 23.49 22.89 -16.46
N GLY A 361 24.59 23.60 -16.70
CA GLY A 361 24.57 24.90 -17.38
C GLY A 361 24.27 24.77 -18.88
N ALA A 362 23.96 25.88 -19.54
CA ALA A 362 23.50 25.90 -20.94
C ALA A 362 24.41 25.17 -21.95
N ASP A 363 25.74 25.20 -21.74
CA ASP A 363 26.73 24.56 -22.63
C ASP A 363 27.21 23.19 -22.11
N THR A 364 26.56 22.65 -21.08
CA THR A 364 26.94 21.41 -20.41
C THR A 364 25.82 20.37 -20.56
N SER A 365 26.21 19.12 -20.78
CA SER A 365 25.32 17.97 -20.71
C SER A 365 25.78 17.08 -19.57
N VAL A 366 24.83 16.63 -18.74
CA VAL A 366 25.08 15.71 -17.64
C VAL A 366 24.47 14.35 -17.90
N ALA A 367 25.08 13.33 -17.33
CA ALA A 367 24.55 11.97 -17.25
C ALA A 367 25.06 11.34 -15.94
N THR A 368 24.40 10.30 -15.45
CA THR A 368 24.87 9.54 -14.31
C THR A 368 25.23 8.11 -14.69
N PRO A 369 26.34 7.87 -15.42
CA PRO A 369 26.72 6.51 -15.78
C PRO A 369 26.99 5.66 -14.53
N GLU A 370 26.55 4.40 -14.56
CA GLU A 370 26.99 3.39 -13.60
C GLU A 370 28.37 2.87 -14.00
N LEU A 371 29.29 2.89 -13.05
CA LEU A 371 30.66 2.40 -13.13
C LEU A 371 30.81 1.24 -12.16
N LEU A 372 31.17 0.07 -12.67
CA LEU A 372 31.50 -1.09 -11.84
C LEU A 372 32.89 -0.91 -11.22
N ALA A 373 33.14 -1.49 -10.04
CA ALA A 373 34.44 -1.40 -9.35
C ALA A 373 35.67 -1.84 -10.18
N GLY A 374 35.46 -2.55 -11.29
CA GLY A 374 36.51 -2.98 -12.22
C GLY A 374 36.70 -2.11 -13.45
N ASP A 375 35.86 -1.09 -13.65
CA ASP A 375 35.91 -0.22 -14.82
C ASP A 375 37.14 0.69 -14.77
N ALA A 376 37.63 1.09 -15.94
CA ALA A 376 38.82 1.93 -16.05
C ALA A 376 38.65 3.29 -15.34
N ASP A 377 37.41 3.79 -15.37
CA ASP A 377 37.02 5.08 -14.80
C ASP A 377 36.46 4.94 -13.37
N ALA A 378 36.55 3.76 -12.74
CA ALA A 378 36.07 3.53 -11.38
C ALA A 378 36.86 4.35 -10.34
N ARG A 379 36.15 4.98 -9.40
CA ARG A 379 36.74 5.70 -8.27
C ARG A 379 37.53 4.74 -7.37
N PRO A 380 38.69 5.16 -6.82
CA PRO A 380 39.47 4.32 -5.92
C PRO A 380 38.64 3.82 -4.72
N ARG A 381 38.53 2.49 -4.59
CA ARG A 381 37.77 1.81 -3.51
C ARG A 381 36.27 2.08 -3.51
N GLN A 382 35.66 2.42 -4.66
CA GLN A 382 34.21 2.52 -4.78
C GLN A 382 33.49 1.18 -4.50
N ALA A 383 32.18 1.24 -4.32
CA ALA A 383 31.33 0.07 -4.19
C ALA A 383 31.30 -0.76 -5.48
N THR A 384 30.66 -1.95 -5.43
CA THR A 384 30.59 -2.83 -6.60
C THR A 384 29.85 -2.17 -7.76
N PHE A 385 28.81 -1.40 -7.43
CA PHE A 385 28.02 -0.57 -8.32
C PHE A 385 28.11 0.86 -7.80
N GLU A 386 28.52 1.79 -8.65
CA GLU A 386 28.67 3.20 -8.30
C GLU A 386 28.16 4.03 -9.47
N ARG A 387 27.27 4.99 -9.23
CA ARG A 387 26.96 6.01 -10.22
C ARG A 387 27.73 7.28 -9.88
N VAL A 388 28.11 8.03 -10.91
CA VAL A 388 28.83 9.30 -10.76
C VAL A 388 28.19 10.34 -11.67
N LEU A 389 28.30 11.63 -11.33
CA LEU A 389 27.88 12.69 -12.25
C LEU A 389 28.94 12.85 -13.33
N SER A 390 28.63 12.45 -14.56
CA SER A 390 29.43 12.75 -15.74
C SER A 390 28.94 14.03 -16.40
N MET A 391 29.87 14.92 -16.73
CA MET A 391 29.58 16.14 -17.48
C MET A 391 30.44 16.25 -18.72
N THR A 392 29.86 16.76 -19.79
CA THR A 392 30.54 17.12 -21.04
C THR A 392 30.12 18.51 -21.47
N TRP A 393 31.04 19.29 -22.04
CA TRP A 393 30.73 20.66 -22.45
C TRP A 393 31.51 21.08 -23.70
N ALA A 394 31.01 22.12 -24.37
CA ALA A 394 31.61 22.66 -25.60
C ALA A 394 32.54 23.85 -25.36
N GLU A 395 32.20 24.75 -24.45
CA GLU A 395 32.98 25.97 -24.18
C GLU A 395 33.35 26.13 -22.71
N ARG A 396 32.40 25.85 -21.82
CA ARG A 396 32.56 25.97 -20.37
C ARG A 396 31.69 24.91 -19.68
N GLY A 397 32.31 24.16 -18.78
CA GLY A 397 31.59 23.21 -17.94
C GLY A 397 30.94 23.94 -16.78
N LEU A 398 29.66 23.71 -16.53
CA LEU A 398 28.94 24.20 -15.36
C LEU A 398 27.93 23.15 -14.91
N VAL A 399 28.02 22.77 -13.64
CA VAL A 399 26.91 22.17 -12.91
C VAL A 399 26.64 22.96 -11.65
N GLN A 400 25.36 23.03 -11.29
CA GLN A 400 24.88 23.83 -10.18
C GLN A 400 23.85 23.04 -9.37
N ALA A 401 24.04 23.00 -8.05
CA ALA A 401 23.05 22.54 -7.09
C ALA A 401 22.39 23.75 -6.43
N ARG A 402 21.06 23.72 -6.33
CA ARG A 402 20.26 24.74 -5.63
C ARG A 402 19.48 24.06 -4.53
N PHE A 403 19.61 24.56 -3.32
CA PHE A 403 18.93 24.02 -2.16
C PHE A 403 17.65 24.84 -1.93
N GLY A 404 16.49 24.17 -1.98
CA GLY A 404 15.19 24.82 -1.72
C GLY A 404 15.16 25.49 -0.35
N GLN A 405 15.96 24.99 0.60
CA GLN A 405 16.18 25.60 1.90
C GLN A 405 17.65 25.91 2.14
N GLY A 406 17.90 26.93 2.97
CA GLY A 406 19.24 27.23 3.42
C GLY A 406 19.72 26.16 4.38
N VAL A 407 20.87 25.57 4.09
CA VAL A 407 21.51 24.58 4.95
C VAL A 407 22.46 25.28 5.90
N ASP A 408 22.33 25.00 7.21
CA ASP A 408 23.31 25.42 8.20
C ASP A 408 24.48 24.42 8.19
N VAL A 409 25.64 24.89 7.72
CA VAL A 409 26.90 24.15 7.64
C VAL A 409 27.94 24.72 8.59
N SER A 410 27.51 25.44 9.64
CA SER A 410 28.39 26.05 10.62
C SER A 410 29.24 25.03 11.40
N HIS A 411 28.83 23.76 11.40
CA HIS A 411 29.59 22.65 11.99
C HIS A 411 30.73 22.15 11.10
N ALA A 412 30.69 22.42 9.79
CA ALA A 412 31.69 21.94 8.83
C ALA A 412 32.89 22.89 8.68
N ASP A 413 34.02 22.33 8.27
CA ASP A 413 35.27 23.07 7.98
C ASP A 413 35.41 23.44 6.50
N GLY A 414 34.70 22.75 5.61
CA GLY A 414 34.76 22.99 4.18
C GLY A 414 33.86 22.06 3.36
N ILE A 415 34.08 22.06 2.05
CA ILE A 415 33.45 21.13 1.11
C ILE A 415 34.50 20.17 0.52
N GLU A 416 34.14 18.91 0.38
CA GLU A 416 34.93 17.90 -0.33
C GLU A 416 34.10 17.15 -1.36
N PHE A 417 34.76 16.68 -2.41
CA PHE A 417 34.17 15.83 -3.44
C PHE A 417 35.27 15.12 -4.22
N TRP A 418 34.94 13.98 -4.82
CA TRP A 418 35.79 13.35 -5.81
C TRP A 418 35.63 14.04 -7.16
N TYR A 419 36.75 14.38 -7.78
CA TYR A 419 36.81 14.98 -9.10
C TYR A 419 37.65 14.10 -10.03
N HIS A 420 37.08 13.67 -11.14
CA HIS A 420 37.81 13.00 -12.21
C HIS A 420 38.19 14.01 -13.30
N GLY A 421 39.44 14.44 -13.28
CA GLY A 421 40.00 15.41 -14.23
C GLY A 421 40.65 14.75 -15.44
N ASP A 422 41.02 15.59 -16.43
CA ASP A 422 41.80 15.20 -17.60
C ASP A 422 43.27 15.64 -17.51
N GLY A 423 43.69 16.27 -16.40
CA GLY A 423 45.05 16.77 -16.20
C GLY A 423 45.41 17.95 -17.11
N SER A 424 44.43 18.65 -17.67
CA SER A 424 44.64 19.77 -18.61
C SER A 424 45.28 21.02 -18.01
N GLY A 425 45.31 21.14 -16.68
CA GLY A 425 45.68 22.37 -15.97
C GLY A 425 44.63 23.47 -16.08
N ARG A 426 43.37 23.12 -16.40
CA ARG A 426 42.24 24.07 -16.35
C ARG A 426 41.95 24.46 -14.91
N THR A 427 41.47 25.68 -14.72
CA THR A 427 41.00 26.12 -13.42
C THR A 427 39.57 25.64 -13.20
N VAL A 428 39.36 24.97 -12.07
CA VAL A 428 38.05 24.56 -11.59
C VAL A 428 37.65 25.51 -10.47
N HIS A 429 36.55 26.21 -10.66
CA HIS A 429 35.96 27.14 -9.71
C HIS A 429 34.84 26.43 -8.96
N VAL A 430 34.88 26.52 -7.64
CA VAL A 430 33.83 26.04 -6.75
C VAL A 430 33.23 27.25 -6.07
N ARG A 431 31.93 27.44 -6.22
CA ARG A 431 31.22 28.60 -5.69
C ARG A 431 30.12 28.16 -4.73
N LEU A 432 30.07 28.77 -3.56
CA LEU A 432 29.01 28.60 -2.58
C LEU A 432 28.11 29.84 -2.58
N LEU A 433 26.81 29.59 -2.42
CA LEU A 433 25.77 30.59 -2.33
C LEU A 433 25.33 30.67 -0.86
N ASP A 434 25.43 31.85 -0.23
CA ASP A 434 25.08 32.00 1.19
C ASP A 434 24.16 33.20 1.45
N GLY A 435 23.15 32.96 2.29
CA GLY A 435 22.13 33.93 2.67
C GLY A 435 21.00 34.06 1.66
N SER A 436 19.82 34.48 2.11
CA SER A 436 18.71 34.93 1.25
C SER A 436 17.93 36.09 1.91
N ASP A 437 17.18 36.87 1.10
CA ASP A 437 16.26 37.89 1.61
C ASP A 437 14.82 37.47 1.31
N PRO A 438 14.10 36.86 2.29
CA PRO A 438 12.78 36.29 2.07
C PRO A 438 11.65 37.32 1.92
N THR A 439 12.00 38.60 1.81
CA THR A 439 11.03 39.70 1.66
C THR A 439 10.79 40.12 0.20
N ARG A 440 11.34 39.37 -0.76
CA ARG A 440 11.43 39.78 -2.17
C ARG A 440 10.42 39.05 -3.08
N PRO A 441 10.04 39.67 -4.22
CA PRO A 441 9.09 39.06 -5.14
C PRO A 441 9.65 37.77 -5.73
N TRP A 442 8.76 36.80 -5.94
CA TRP A 442 9.10 35.56 -6.62
C TRP A 442 9.29 35.78 -8.12
N GLU A 443 10.26 35.07 -8.69
CA GLU A 443 10.50 34.97 -10.12
C GLU A 443 10.42 33.51 -10.56
N LEU A 444 10.07 33.27 -11.83
CA LEU A 444 9.96 31.92 -12.37
C LEU A 444 11.32 31.23 -12.24
N SER A 445 11.40 30.17 -11.45
CA SER A 445 12.63 29.40 -11.22
C SER A 445 12.66 28.10 -12.01
N TRP A 446 11.49 27.49 -12.23
CA TRP A 446 11.35 26.28 -13.04
C TRP A 446 9.97 26.20 -13.69
N SER A 447 9.88 25.54 -14.84
CA SER A 447 8.62 25.26 -15.52
C SER A 447 8.71 24.04 -16.42
N ASP A 448 7.62 23.30 -16.53
CA ASP A 448 7.33 22.43 -17.65
C ASP A 448 6.08 22.95 -18.37
N GLU A 449 6.25 23.23 -19.67
CA GLU A 449 5.20 23.76 -20.55
C GLU A 449 4.65 22.64 -21.48
N PHE A 450 5.09 21.40 -21.29
CA PHE A 450 4.59 20.20 -21.96
C PHE A 450 4.57 20.27 -23.50
N GLU A 451 5.55 20.98 -24.06
CA GLU A 451 5.76 21.10 -25.50
C GLU A 451 6.38 19.83 -26.07
N GLY A 452 5.78 19.27 -27.12
CA GLY A 452 6.34 18.11 -27.80
C GLY A 452 5.37 17.44 -28.76
N PRO A 453 5.81 16.42 -29.52
CA PRO A 453 4.95 15.70 -30.45
C PRO A 453 3.85 14.90 -29.73
N ALA A 454 2.66 14.83 -30.32
CA ALA A 454 1.58 13.99 -29.81
C ALA A 454 2.03 12.53 -29.59
N GLY A 455 1.71 11.98 -28.42
CA GLY A 455 2.03 10.60 -28.04
C GLY A 455 3.42 10.41 -27.40
N SER A 456 4.25 11.45 -27.27
CA SER A 456 5.50 11.34 -26.50
C SER A 456 5.21 11.36 -24.99
N PRO A 457 6.05 10.71 -24.16
CA PRO A 457 5.97 10.85 -22.71
C PRO A 457 6.37 12.27 -22.26
N PRO A 458 6.04 12.68 -21.02
CA PRO A 458 6.64 13.85 -20.40
C PRO A 458 8.16 13.69 -20.25
N ASP A 459 8.88 14.78 -19.93
CA ASP A 459 10.34 14.74 -19.79
C ASP A 459 10.77 13.71 -18.73
N PRO A 460 11.41 12.59 -19.12
CA PRO A 460 11.78 11.53 -18.19
C PRO A 460 12.96 11.92 -17.28
N SER A 461 13.58 13.07 -17.49
CA SER A 461 14.55 13.63 -16.55
C SER A 461 13.91 14.33 -15.35
N VAL A 462 12.58 14.54 -15.39
CA VAL A 462 11.80 15.17 -14.32
C VAL A 462 10.69 14.26 -13.81
N TRP A 463 9.94 13.65 -14.73
CA TRP A 463 8.70 12.93 -14.40
C TRP A 463 8.88 11.42 -14.47
N THR A 464 8.62 10.75 -13.34
CA THR A 464 8.63 9.29 -13.21
C THR A 464 7.20 8.80 -13.00
N PRO A 465 6.67 7.87 -13.82
CA PRO A 465 5.37 7.26 -13.56
C PRO A 465 5.46 6.24 -12.41
N GLU A 466 4.56 6.33 -11.44
CA GLU A 466 4.28 5.26 -10.49
C GLU A 466 3.38 4.21 -11.15
N ILE A 467 3.65 2.94 -10.87
CA ILE A 467 3.02 1.80 -11.56
C ILE A 467 2.24 0.95 -10.55
N GLY A 468 1.02 0.57 -10.93
CA GLY A 468 0.20 -0.36 -10.18
C GLY A 468 -0.88 0.29 -9.32
N ASP A 469 -1.41 -0.50 -8.41
CA ASP A 469 -2.54 -0.17 -7.55
C ASP A 469 -2.14 0.06 -6.08
N GLY A 470 -0.84 0.25 -5.82
CA GLY A 470 -0.29 0.44 -4.48
C GLY A 470 -0.01 -0.85 -3.70
N THR A 471 -0.35 -2.03 -4.25
CA THR A 471 -0.06 -3.32 -3.58
C THR A 471 1.43 -3.56 -3.44
N ALA A 472 2.20 -3.30 -4.50
CA ALA A 472 3.67 -3.32 -4.44
C ALA A 472 4.19 -2.38 -3.34
N ASN A 473 3.46 -1.29 -3.10
CA ASN A 473 3.79 -0.30 -2.07
C ASN A 473 3.36 -0.68 -0.65
N GLY A 474 2.79 -1.86 -0.43
CA GLY A 474 2.25 -2.27 0.87
C GLY A 474 1.02 -1.46 1.29
N ILE A 475 0.45 -0.69 0.36
CA ILE A 475 -0.75 0.14 0.53
C ILE A 475 -1.75 -0.16 -0.59
N PRO A 476 -2.33 -1.37 -0.64
CA PRO A 476 -3.31 -1.75 -1.66
C PRO A 476 -4.41 -0.69 -1.86
N GLY A 477 -4.76 -0.41 -3.12
CA GLY A 477 -5.65 0.69 -3.49
C GLY A 477 -5.09 2.07 -3.10
N TRP A 478 -3.76 2.21 -3.14
CA TRP A 478 -2.99 3.38 -2.69
C TRP A 478 -3.32 3.86 -1.27
N GLY A 479 -3.76 2.95 -0.40
CA GLY A 479 -4.18 3.23 0.99
C GLY A 479 -5.57 3.86 1.11
N ASN A 480 -6.23 4.14 -0.02
CA ASN A 480 -7.53 4.82 -0.10
C ASN A 480 -8.64 3.96 -0.72
N ALA A 481 -8.35 2.68 -0.99
CA ALA A 481 -9.21 1.77 -1.74
C ALA A 481 -9.57 2.29 -3.15
N GLU A 482 -8.60 2.92 -3.81
CA GLU A 482 -8.64 3.34 -5.20
C GLU A 482 -8.66 2.14 -6.15
N ARG A 483 -9.37 2.19 -7.28
CA ARG A 483 -9.60 1.04 -8.18
C ARG A 483 -8.80 1.02 -9.48
N GLN A 484 -8.11 2.10 -9.80
CA GLN A 484 -7.26 2.15 -10.99
C GLN A 484 -5.94 1.42 -10.78
N PHE A 485 -5.39 0.92 -11.89
CA PHE A 485 -3.98 0.56 -12.01
C PHE A 485 -3.25 1.70 -12.72
N TYR A 486 -2.27 2.32 -12.06
CA TYR A 486 -1.44 3.35 -12.70
C TYR A 486 -0.46 2.72 -13.70
N THR A 487 -0.29 3.37 -14.85
CA THR A 487 0.66 2.97 -15.90
C THR A 487 1.47 4.17 -16.40
N GLY A 488 2.59 3.89 -17.05
CA GLY A 488 3.35 4.86 -17.85
C GLY A 488 3.05 4.76 -19.35
N ASP A 489 1.98 4.06 -19.75
CA ASP A 489 1.66 3.82 -21.15
C ASP A 489 1.11 5.08 -21.82
N ALA A 490 1.41 5.25 -23.11
CA ALA A 490 0.98 6.43 -23.87
C ALA A 490 -0.56 6.58 -23.96
N GLU A 491 -1.33 5.53 -23.67
CA GLU A 491 -2.78 5.58 -23.57
C GLU A 491 -3.25 6.33 -22.31
N ASN A 492 -2.51 6.22 -21.21
CA ASN A 492 -2.81 6.90 -19.94
C ASN A 492 -2.00 8.19 -19.76
N LEU A 493 -0.78 8.28 -20.30
CA LEU A 493 0.15 9.38 -20.06
C LEU A 493 0.88 9.78 -21.35
N ALA A 494 0.48 10.89 -21.97
CA ALA A 494 1.16 11.41 -23.15
C ALA A 494 0.91 12.89 -23.40
N LEU A 495 1.84 13.52 -24.12
CA LEU A 495 1.63 14.85 -24.71
C LEU A 495 0.59 14.77 -25.83
N ASP A 496 -0.25 15.80 -25.96
CA ASP A 496 -1.27 15.86 -27.01
C ASP A 496 -0.78 16.48 -28.33
N GLY A 497 0.39 17.13 -28.33
CA GLY A 497 0.93 17.83 -29.49
C GLY A 497 0.50 19.30 -29.62
N ASP A 498 -0.37 19.77 -28.73
CA ASP A 498 -0.93 21.11 -28.68
C ASP A 498 -0.45 21.90 -27.44
N GLY A 499 0.62 21.43 -26.79
CA GLY A 499 1.21 22.06 -25.60
C GLY A 499 0.60 21.59 -24.29
N HIS A 500 0.05 20.37 -24.22
CA HIS A 500 -0.46 19.82 -22.96
C HIS A 500 0.04 18.41 -22.70
N LEU A 501 0.31 18.12 -21.43
CA LEU A 501 0.33 16.76 -20.92
C LEU A 501 -1.10 16.31 -20.65
N VAL A 502 -1.41 15.06 -20.98
CA VAL A 502 -2.72 14.45 -20.72
C VAL A 502 -2.57 13.20 -19.89
N ILE A 503 -3.23 13.19 -18.73
CA ILE A 503 -3.47 12.00 -17.90
C ILE A 503 -4.88 11.51 -18.20
N ARG A 504 -5.01 10.28 -18.72
CA ARG A 504 -6.28 9.66 -19.08
C ARG A 504 -6.64 8.54 -18.12
N ALA A 505 -7.80 8.65 -17.48
CA ALA A 505 -8.48 7.55 -16.83
C ALA A 505 -9.33 6.80 -17.86
N LEU A 506 -9.08 5.50 -18.00
CA LEU A 506 -9.71 4.62 -18.98
C LEU A 506 -10.41 3.47 -18.25
N GLU A 507 -11.52 3.00 -18.81
CA GLU A 507 -12.08 1.70 -18.47
C GLU A 507 -11.30 0.63 -19.24
N THR A 508 -10.91 -0.45 -18.56
CA THR A 508 -10.15 -1.53 -19.19
C THR A 508 -11.08 -2.58 -19.78
N HIS A 509 -10.60 -3.26 -20.83
CA HIS A 509 -11.25 -4.41 -21.40
C HIS A 509 -10.18 -5.45 -21.80
N GLY A 510 -10.42 -6.74 -21.53
CA GLY A 510 -9.53 -7.83 -21.96
C GLY A 510 -8.47 -8.22 -20.91
N ASP A 511 -7.22 -8.43 -21.34
CA ASP A 511 -6.10 -8.93 -20.52
C ASP A 511 -5.53 -7.85 -19.57
N ALA A 512 -6.38 -7.25 -18.73
CA ALA A 512 -5.96 -6.25 -17.74
C ALA A 512 -5.12 -6.91 -16.62
N PRO A 513 -4.17 -6.18 -16.00
CA PRO A 513 -3.45 -6.67 -14.83
C PRO A 513 -4.43 -6.98 -13.69
N MET A 514 -4.07 -7.87 -12.78
CA MET A 514 -4.88 -8.13 -11.59
C MET A 514 -4.69 -7.01 -10.57
N CYS A 515 -5.79 -6.49 -10.03
CA CYS A 515 -5.75 -5.47 -8.97
C CYS A 515 -5.99 -6.09 -7.59
N TYR A 516 -5.76 -5.32 -6.54
CA TYR A 516 -5.92 -5.65 -5.12
C TYR A 516 -7.36 -5.92 -4.68
N TYR A 517 -8.31 -6.00 -5.61
CA TYR A 517 -9.65 -6.54 -5.34
C TYR A 517 -9.83 -7.93 -5.98
N GLY A 518 -8.74 -8.52 -6.48
CA GLY A 518 -8.64 -9.85 -7.04
C GLY A 518 -9.46 -10.09 -8.31
N GLU A 519 -9.74 -9.02 -9.05
CA GLU A 519 -10.27 -9.07 -10.42
C GLU A 519 -9.31 -8.33 -11.35
N PRO A 520 -9.38 -8.56 -12.68
CA PRO A 520 -8.69 -7.71 -13.64
C PRO A 520 -9.04 -6.25 -13.37
N CYS A 521 -8.03 -5.39 -13.31
CA CYS A 521 -8.16 -3.99 -12.97
C CYS A 521 -9.19 -3.32 -13.87
N GLU A 522 -10.30 -2.84 -13.32
CA GLU A 522 -11.43 -2.23 -14.04
C GLU A 522 -11.05 -0.92 -14.75
N TYR A 523 -10.01 -0.24 -14.24
CA TYR A 523 -9.58 1.05 -14.76
C TYR A 523 -8.05 1.14 -14.83
N THR A 524 -7.56 1.88 -15.82
CA THR A 524 -6.17 2.36 -15.84
C THR A 524 -6.13 3.87 -15.78
N SER A 525 -5.05 4.40 -15.22
CA SER A 525 -4.77 5.83 -15.19
C SER A 525 -3.27 6.07 -15.15
N ALA A 526 -2.84 7.31 -14.87
CA ALA A 526 -1.44 7.60 -14.57
C ALA A 526 -1.30 8.42 -13.28
N ARG A 527 -0.18 8.17 -12.59
CA ARG A 527 0.34 8.94 -11.47
C ARG A 527 1.81 9.20 -11.75
N ILE A 528 2.20 10.46 -11.79
CA ILE A 528 3.59 10.85 -12.06
C ILE A 528 4.13 11.65 -10.89
N ILE A 529 5.41 11.42 -10.57
CA ILE A 529 6.14 12.06 -9.50
C ILE A 529 7.42 12.72 -10.00
N THR A 530 7.95 13.66 -9.23
CA THR A 530 9.27 14.27 -9.48
C THR A 530 10.34 13.89 -8.45
N GLN A 531 10.09 12.86 -7.65
CA GLN A 531 11.00 12.41 -6.58
C GLN A 531 12.40 12.09 -7.14
N GLY A 532 13.45 12.59 -6.47
CA GLY A 532 14.84 12.42 -6.89
C GLY A 532 15.27 13.24 -8.12
N ALA A 533 14.35 14.00 -8.74
CA ALA A 533 14.62 14.82 -9.92
C ALA A 533 14.34 16.32 -9.69
N LEU A 534 13.14 16.66 -9.22
CA LEU A 534 12.75 18.03 -8.87
C LEU A 534 12.08 18.02 -7.51
N GLU A 535 12.75 18.63 -6.54
CA GLU A 535 12.28 18.78 -5.17
C GLU A 535 12.37 20.25 -4.77
N VAL A 536 11.27 20.77 -4.22
CA VAL A 536 11.11 22.20 -3.98
C VAL A 536 10.70 22.44 -2.54
N ALA A 537 11.32 23.44 -1.93
CA ALA A 537 10.81 24.04 -0.70
C ALA A 537 10.50 25.51 -0.95
N TYR A 538 9.33 25.93 -0.48
CA TYR A 538 8.84 27.30 -0.53
C TYR A 538 8.68 27.88 -1.94
N GLY A 539 8.08 29.07 -2.00
CA GLY A 539 7.75 29.76 -3.25
C GLY A 539 6.30 29.55 -3.66
N ARG A 540 6.00 29.95 -4.90
CA ARG A 540 4.73 29.64 -5.56
C ARG A 540 4.89 28.37 -6.37
N ILE A 541 3.98 27.44 -6.15
CA ILE A 541 3.82 26.28 -7.03
C ILE A 541 2.44 26.43 -7.65
N GLU A 542 2.38 26.49 -8.98
CA GLU A 542 1.11 26.56 -9.71
C GLU A 542 1.08 25.62 -10.90
N ALA A 543 -0.11 25.13 -11.22
CA ALA A 543 -0.37 24.41 -12.45
C ALA A 543 -1.67 24.91 -13.09
N ARG A 544 -1.68 24.98 -14.42
CA ARG A 544 -2.90 25.29 -15.18
C ARG A 544 -3.51 24.00 -15.70
N LEU A 545 -4.61 23.60 -15.08
CA LEU A 545 -5.22 22.28 -15.26
C LEU A 545 -6.67 22.42 -15.73
N GLN A 546 -7.08 21.56 -16.66
CA GLN A 546 -8.48 21.22 -16.88
C GLN A 546 -8.68 19.81 -16.31
N ILE A 547 -9.54 19.69 -15.30
CA ILE A 547 -9.72 18.43 -14.55
C ILE A 547 -10.88 17.58 -15.11
N PRO A 548 -10.89 16.26 -14.87
CA PRO A 548 -12.02 15.39 -15.23
C PRO A 548 -13.23 15.61 -14.30
N TYR A 549 -14.37 14.99 -14.64
CA TYR A 549 -15.57 14.99 -13.81
C TYR A 549 -16.35 13.67 -13.92
N GLY A 550 -17.17 13.39 -12.91
CA GLY A 550 -17.97 12.17 -12.85
C GLY A 550 -17.85 11.48 -11.50
N GLN A 551 -18.86 10.70 -11.15
CA GLN A 551 -18.86 9.92 -9.91
C GLN A 551 -17.62 9.02 -9.87
N GLY A 552 -16.92 9.02 -8.73
CA GLY A 552 -15.74 8.20 -8.49
C GLY A 552 -14.43 8.70 -9.12
N LEU A 553 -14.40 9.80 -9.86
CA LEU A 553 -13.12 10.37 -10.30
C LEU A 553 -12.51 11.27 -9.24
N TRP A 554 -11.19 11.23 -9.12
CA TRP A 554 -10.43 12.00 -8.15
C TRP A 554 -9.11 12.48 -8.75
N PRO A 555 -9.12 13.60 -9.49
CA PRO A 555 -7.89 14.25 -9.94
C PRO A 555 -7.22 15.00 -8.79
N ALA A 556 -5.89 14.92 -8.74
CA ALA A 556 -5.09 15.58 -7.71
C ALA A 556 -3.81 16.19 -8.29
N PHE A 557 -3.44 17.35 -7.74
CA PHE A 557 -2.15 18.02 -7.86
C PHE A 557 -1.65 18.34 -6.46
N TRP A 558 -0.56 17.71 -6.06
CA TRP A 558 -0.15 17.66 -4.66
C TRP A 558 1.36 17.42 -4.53
N THR A 559 1.85 17.41 -3.29
CA THR A 559 3.27 17.22 -2.99
C THR A 559 3.46 16.31 -1.77
N LEU A 560 4.58 15.58 -1.73
CA LEU A 560 5.02 14.78 -0.58
C LEU A 560 6.45 15.17 -0.18
N GLY A 561 6.75 15.14 1.11
CA GLY A 561 8.10 15.33 1.64
C GLY A 561 9.08 14.33 1.04
N ASN A 562 10.27 14.80 0.65
CA ASN A 562 11.28 13.95 0.02
C ASN A 562 11.89 12.90 0.98
N ASP A 563 11.67 13.05 2.29
CA ASP A 563 12.08 12.14 3.35
C ASP A 563 11.06 11.01 3.61
N ILE A 564 10.02 10.85 2.77
CA ILE A 564 8.99 9.81 2.93
C ILE A 564 9.56 8.38 3.05
N GLY A 565 10.66 8.08 2.36
CA GLY A 565 11.34 6.79 2.48
C GLY A 565 12.02 6.57 3.84
N GLU A 566 12.30 7.64 4.57
CA GLU A 566 13.02 7.63 5.85
C GLU A 566 12.04 7.68 7.04
N VAL A 567 11.09 8.61 7.01
CA VAL A 567 10.18 8.87 8.15
C VAL A 567 8.79 8.28 7.94
N GLY A 568 8.44 7.92 6.70
CA GLY A 568 7.12 7.44 6.33
C GLY A 568 6.04 8.53 6.35
N TRP A 569 4.88 8.19 5.80
CA TRP A 569 3.68 9.03 5.89
C TRP A 569 2.95 8.79 7.22
N PRO A 570 2.40 9.82 7.91
CA PRO A 570 2.31 11.23 7.50
C PRO A 570 3.47 12.10 8.06
N GLU A 571 4.55 11.51 8.57
CA GLU A 571 5.64 12.28 9.19
C GLU A 571 6.39 13.15 8.17
N SER A 572 6.48 12.69 6.92
CA SER A 572 7.07 13.43 5.80
C SER A 572 6.26 14.66 5.37
N GLY A 573 4.97 14.72 5.73
CA GLY A 573 4.08 15.78 5.28
C GLY A 573 3.59 15.63 3.84
N GLU A 574 2.38 16.18 3.61
CA GLU A 574 1.68 16.21 2.32
C GLU A 574 1.01 17.58 2.15
N ILE A 575 1.11 18.17 0.95
CA ILE A 575 0.42 19.41 0.60
C ILE A 575 -0.43 19.19 -0.65
N ASP A 576 -1.74 19.15 -0.47
CA ASP A 576 -2.69 19.02 -1.56
C ASP A 576 -2.99 20.39 -2.13
N ILE A 577 -2.38 20.72 -3.28
CA ILE A 577 -2.56 22.00 -3.95
C ILE A 577 -3.97 22.08 -4.56
N MET A 578 -4.43 20.98 -5.12
CA MET A 578 -5.79 20.81 -5.63
C MET A 578 -6.18 19.35 -5.61
N GLU A 579 -7.31 19.05 -4.97
CA GLU A 579 -8.06 17.82 -5.18
C GLU A 579 -9.49 18.14 -5.58
N ASN A 580 -10.11 17.27 -6.38
CA ASN A 580 -11.53 17.34 -6.68
C ASN A 580 -12.21 15.98 -6.44
N ILE A 581 -13.43 16.03 -5.90
CA ILE A 581 -14.35 14.92 -5.95
C ILE A 581 -15.17 15.05 -7.23
N GLY A 582 -15.05 14.13 -8.19
CA GLY A 582 -15.56 14.29 -9.55
C GLY A 582 -17.08 14.48 -9.67
N ARG A 583 -17.89 14.00 -8.70
CA ARG A 583 -19.34 14.28 -8.64
C ARG A 583 -19.67 15.71 -8.17
N GLU A 584 -18.68 16.44 -7.66
CA GLU A 584 -18.74 17.82 -7.18
C GLU A 584 -17.84 18.72 -8.06
N PRO A 585 -18.07 18.77 -9.39
CA PRO A 585 -17.10 19.35 -10.33
C PRO A 585 -16.92 20.87 -10.20
N SER A 586 -17.67 21.53 -9.32
CA SER A 586 -17.56 22.96 -9.02
C SER A 586 -16.79 23.24 -7.73
N THR A 587 -16.26 22.22 -7.05
CA THR A 587 -15.57 22.36 -5.76
C THR A 587 -14.20 21.69 -5.81
N VAL A 588 -13.17 22.38 -5.35
CA VAL A 588 -11.84 21.80 -5.11
C VAL A 588 -11.44 21.93 -3.65
N HIS A 589 -10.45 21.15 -3.23
CA HIS A 589 -9.96 21.08 -1.86
C HIS A 589 -8.46 21.39 -1.84
N GLY A 590 -8.05 22.22 -0.89
CA GLY A 590 -6.65 22.43 -0.55
C GLY A 590 -6.41 22.03 0.90
N THR A 591 -5.45 21.14 1.12
CA THR A 591 -5.31 20.38 2.36
C THR A 591 -3.84 20.19 2.72
N VAL A 592 -3.56 20.01 4.01
CA VAL A 592 -2.26 19.55 4.50
C VAL A 592 -2.42 18.35 5.41
N HIS A 593 -1.50 17.39 5.26
CA HIS A 593 -1.42 16.20 6.12
C HIS A 593 -0.08 16.18 6.84
N GLY A 594 -0.12 15.82 8.12
CA GLY A 594 1.08 15.70 8.94
C GLY A 594 0.81 14.93 10.24
N PRO A 595 1.82 14.81 11.12
CA PRO A 595 1.70 14.00 12.32
C PRO A 595 0.66 14.53 13.30
N GLY A 596 -0.42 13.76 13.46
CA GLY A 596 -1.58 14.11 14.28
C GLY A 596 -2.65 14.94 13.58
N TYR A 597 -2.57 15.10 12.25
CA TYR A 597 -3.55 15.78 11.41
C TYR A 597 -3.48 15.24 9.96
N SER A 598 -3.93 14.02 9.74
CA SER A 598 -3.85 13.34 8.42
C SER A 598 -5.11 12.53 8.14
N ALA A 599 -5.22 12.00 6.91
CA ALA A 599 -6.42 11.31 6.42
C ALA A 599 -7.70 12.12 6.71
N GLY A 600 -8.69 11.51 7.38
CA GLY A 600 -9.94 12.19 7.74
C GLY A 600 -9.81 13.32 8.77
N ASP A 601 -8.66 13.41 9.46
CA ASP A 601 -8.34 14.46 10.44
C ASP A 601 -7.39 15.54 9.88
N SER A 602 -7.19 15.57 8.55
CA SER A 602 -6.36 16.56 7.87
C SER A 602 -6.91 17.99 8.05
N VAL A 603 -6.03 18.98 7.85
CA VAL A 603 -6.42 20.39 7.93
C VAL A 603 -6.55 20.93 6.51
N GLY A 604 -7.77 21.25 6.09
CA GLY A 604 -8.02 21.72 4.74
C GLY A 604 -9.24 22.62 4.60
N ARG A 605 -9.42 23.16 3.40
CA ARG A 605 -10.54 24.04 3.04
C ARG A 605 -11.02 23.71 1.63
N ALA A 606 -12.34 23.67 1.46
CA ALA A 606 -12.96 23.60 0.14
C ALA A 606 -13.12 25.00 -0.47
N PHE A 607 -12.97 25.09 -1.79
CA PHE A 607 -13.31 26.23 -2.63
C PHE A 607 -14.32 25.83 -3.68
N THR A 608 -15.52 26.41 -3.61
CA THR A 608 -16.56 26.23 -4.63
C THR A 608 -16.55 27.44 -5.57
N HIS A 609 -16.56 27.18 -6.89
CA HIS A 609 -16.60 28.22 -7.90
C HIS A 609 -17.79 29.19 -7.62
N PRO A 610 -17.57 30.51 -7.49
CA PRO A 610 -18.60 31.44 -7.03
C PRO A 610 -19.88 31.46 -7.88
N GLU A 611 -19.75 31.19 -9.17
CA GLU A 611 -20.85 31.13 -10.14
C GLU A 611 -21.42 29.71 -10.36
N GLY A 612 -20.88 28.69 -9.66
CA GLY A 612 -21.26 27.29 -9.83
C GLY A 612 -20.83 26.68 -11.17
N ALA A 613 -19.88 27.29 -11.87
CA ALA A 613 -19.23 26.68 -13.04
C ALA A 613 -18.45 25.43 -12.62
N ARG A 614 -18.28 24.50 -13.55
CA ARG A 614 -17.47 23.30 -13.31
C ARG A 614 -16.03 23.61 -13.68
N PHE A 615 -15.11 23.24 -12.81
CA PHE A 615 -13.67 23.29 -13.08
C PHE A 615 -13.23 22.35 -14.21
N ALA A 616 -14.09 21.40 -14.59
CA ALA A 616 -13.86 20.53 -15.74
C ALA A 616 -14.17 21.17 -17.11
N ASP A 617 -14.88 22.31 -17.14
CA ASP A 617 -15.34 22.93 -18.39
C ASP A 617 -14.27 23.81 -19.08
N ASP A 618 -13.25 24.28 -18.34
CA ASP A 618 -12.15 25.09 -18.84
C ASP A 618 -10.88 24.84 -18.00
N PHE A 619 -9.76 25.39 -18.43
CA PHE A 619 -8.53 25.39 -17.65
C PHE A 619 -8.55 26.46 -16.55
N HIS A 620 -8.11 26.08 -15.36
CA HIS A 620 -7.98 26.95 -14.20
C HIS A 620 -6.55 26.87 -13.64
N VAL A 621 -6.10 27.94 -12.99
CA VAL A 621 -4.79 27.98 -12.32
C VAL A 621 -4.98 27.63 -10.85
N TYR A 622 -4.41 26.50 -10.43
CA TYR A 622 -4.38 26.06 -9.04
C TYR A 622 -3.00 26.32 -8.48
N ALA A 623 -2.92 26.95 -7.31
CA ALA A 623 -1.63 27.33 -6.76
C ALA A 623 -1.59 27.38 -5.25
N ILE A 624 -0.40 27.12 -4.72
CA ILE A 624 -0.01 27.49 -3.36
C ILE A 624 1.09 28.53 -3.37
N ASP A 625 1.03 29.41 -2.38
CA ASP A 625 2.08 30.30 -1.95
C ASP A 625 2.62 29.76 -0.62
N TRP A 626 3.78 29.09 -0.64
CA TRP A 626 4.36 28.37 0.48
C TRP A 626 5.57 29.11 1.06
N ALA A 627 5.53 29.35 2.37
CA ALA A 627 6.58 29.96 3.18
C ALA A 627 6.80 29.12 4.47
N PRO A 628 7.91 29.30 5.20
CA PRO A 628 8.31 28.45 6.34
C PRO A 628 7.24 28.13 7.40
N GLU A 629 6.28 29.02 7.62
CA GLU A 629 5.20 28.81 8.61
C GLU A 629 3.83 29.21 8.06
N ARG A 630 3.66 29.16 6.73
CA ARG A 630 2.42 29.58 6.08
C ARG A 630 2.31 28.99 4.68
N ILE A 631 1.17 28.38 4.39
CA ILE A 631 0.79 27.98 3.03
C ILE A 631 -0.54 28.66 2.71
N THR A 632 -0.65 29.29 1.53
CA THR A 632 -1.87 29.96 1.08
C THR A 632 -2.31 29.38 -0.27
N TRP A 633 -3.55 28.92 -0.37
CA TRP A 633 -4.11 28.33 -1.59
C TRP A 633 -4.91 29.35 -2.37
N SER A 634 -4.82 29.27 -3.69
CA SER A 634 -5.58 30.09 -4.62
C SER A 634 -6.05 29.31 -5.85
N VAL A 635 -7.21 29.71 -6.39
CA VAL A 635 -7.71 29.28 -7.70
C VAL A 635 -7.92 30.53 -8.55
N ASP A 636 -7.34 30.57 -9.75
CA ASP A 636 -7.35 31.72 -10.66
C ASP A 636 -6.92 33.03 -10.00
N GLY A 637 -5.95 32.94 -9.08
CA GLY A 637 -5.44 34.06 -8.29
C GLY A 637 -6.36 34.53 -7.16
N VAL A 638 -7.48 33.84 -6.91
CA VAL A 638 -8.36 34.09 -5.76
C VAL A 638 -7.94 33.20 -4.60
N GLU A 639 -7.34 33.80 -3.58
CA GLU A 639 -7.01 33.11 -2.32
C GLU A 639 -8.27 32.66 -1.58
N TYR A 640 -8.29 31.40 -1.11
CA TYR A 640 -9.43 30.84 -0.37
C TYR A 640 -9.07 30.18 0.95
N SER A 641 -7.79 29.88 1.19
CA SER A 641 -7.31 29.26 2.41
C SER A 641 -5.90 29.73 2.73
N THR A 642 -5.62 29.93 4.02
CA THR A 642 -4.26 30.07 4.55
C THR A 642 -4.17 29.19 5.78
N ILE A 643 -3.14 28.34 5.84
CA ILE A 643 -2.86 27.45 6.97
C ILE A 643 -1.50 27.82 7.55
N THR A 644 -1.44 27.94 8.87
CA THR A 644 -0.25 28.21 9.67
C THR A 644 -0.11 27.19 10.80
N PRO A 645 1.04 27.11 11.49
CA PRO A 645 1.17 26.26 12.68
C PRO A 645 0.11 26.51 13.76
N ALA A 646 -0.49 27.71 13.80
CA ALA A 646 -1.53 28.05 14.77
C ALA A 646 -2.90 27.43 14.44
N ASP A 647 -3.11 26.97 13.20
CA ASP A 647 -4.34 26.32 12.74
C ASP A 647 -4.30 24.79 12.98
N LEU A 648 -3.13 24.23 13.28
CA LEU A 648 -2.95 22.81 13.57
C LEU A 648 -3.49 22.42 14.96
N PRO A 649 -3.82 21.13 15.19
CA PRO A 649 -4.14 20.63 16.51
C PRO A 649 -3.05 20.96 17.54
N ARG A 650 -3.47 21.25 18.78
CA ARG A 650 -2.53 21.68 19.83
C ARG A 650 -1.46 20.63 20.08
N GLY A 651 -0.20 21.00 19.83
CA GLY A 651 0.96 20.13 20.04
C GLY A 651 1.35 19.30 18.82
N ALA A 652 0.60 19.42 17.71
CA ALA A 652 1.01 18.87 16.42
C ALA A 652 2.25 19.61 15.90
N ARG A 653 3.08 18.88 15.15
CA ARG A 653 4.32 19.40 14.56
C ARG A 653 4.04 19.90 13.14
N TRP A 654 4.54 21.10 12.82
CA TRP A 654 4.62 21.58 11.45
C TRP A 654 5.74 20.83 10.73
N VAL A 655 5.44 20.20 9.59
CA VAL A 655 6.39 19.38 8.82
C VAL A 655 6.58 19.88 7.39
N PHE A 656 6.12 21.10 7.07
CA PHE A 656 6.27 21.70 5.74
C PHE A 656 7.48 22.65 5.72
N ASP A 657 8.59 22.14 6.24
CA ASP A 657 9.85 22.82 6.50
C ASP A 657 11.05 22.07 5.92
N HIS A 658 10.83 21.25 4.89
CA HIS A 658 11.87 20.61 4.07
C HIS A 658 11.39 20.50 2.60
N PRO A 659 12.21 20.03 1.64
CA PRO A 659 11.80 19.89 0.23
C PRO A 659 10.70 18.84 0.02
N HIS A 660 9.78 19.13 -0.90
CA HIS A 660 8.76 18.19 -1.36
C HIS A 660 8.93 17.94 -2.86
N PHE A 661 8.59 16.73 -3.32
CA PHE A 661 8.41 16.44 -4.75
C PHE A 661 6.95 16.60 -5.17
N LEU A 662 6.71 16.86 -6.46
CA LEU A 662 5.38 17.06 -7.03
C LEU A 662 4.75 15.74 -7.45
N ILE A 663 3.43 15.69 -7.39
CA ILE A 663 2.61 14.55 -7.82
C ILE A 663 1.40 15.04 -8.61
N LEU A 664 1.15 14.41 -9.75
CA LEU A 664 -0.04 14.60 -10.58
C LEU A 664 -0.67 13.24 -10.87
N ASN A 665 -1.95 13.08 -10.59
CA ASN A 665 -2.66 11.84 -10.90
C ASN A 665 -4.16 12.06 -11.11
N VAL A 666 -4.80 11.04 -11.68
CA VAL A 666 -6.26 10.88 -11.65
C VAL A 666 -6.59 9.51 -11.07
N ALA A 667 -7.03 9.47 -9.83
CA ALA A 667 -7.57 8.24 -9.23
C ALA A 667 -9.00 7.97 -9.71
N VAL A 668 -9.38 6.68 -9.67
CA VAL A 668 -10.71 6.17 -10.01
C VAL A 668 -11.18 5.28 -8.88
N GLY A 669 -12.22 5.68 -8.16
CA GLY A 669 -12.66 5.03 -6.95
C GLY A 669 -11.88 5.47 -5.72
N GLY A 670 -12.39 5.12 -4.55
CA GLY A 670 -11.78 5.43 -3.26
C GLY A 670 -12.82 5.79 -2.21
N HIS A 671 -12.43 5.72 -0.93
CA HIS A 671 -13.33 6.02 0.18
C HIS A 671 -13.93 7.43 0.11
N TRP A 672 -13.16 8.41 -0.36
CA TRP A 672 -13.54 9.81 -0.41
C TRP A 672 -14.39 10.19 -1.65
N PRO A 673 -13.95 9.91 -2.90
CA PRO A 673 -14.77 10.21 -4.09
C PRO A 673 -15.98 9.26 -4.26
N GLY A 674 -15.99 8.13 -3.54
CA GLY A 674 -16.84 6.98 -3.85
C GLY A 674 -16.35 6.25 -5.10
N TYR A 675 -17.12 5.27 -5.56
CA TYR A 675 -16.76 4.47 -6.74
C TYR A 675 -17.51 4.97 -7.98
N PRO A 676 -16.99 4.73 -9.21
CA PRO A 676 -17.75 4.94 -10.43
C PRO A 676 -19.10 4.22 -10.42
N ASP A 677 -20.10 4.81 -11.05
CA ASP A 677 -21.43 4.21 -11.24
C ASP A 677 -21.89 4.38 -12.70
N GLU A 678 -23.14 4.02 -13.01
CA GLU A 678 -23.68 4.13 -14.37
C GLU A 678 -23.72 5.55 -14.95
N THR A 679 -23.48 6.57 -14.12
CA THR A 679 -23.40 7.98 -14.52
C THR A 679 -21.99 8.41 -14.89
N THR A 680 -20.98 7.64 -14.50
CA THR A 680 -19.57 7.90 -14.84
C THR A 680 -19.33 7.56 -16.30
N THR A 681 -18.73 8.48 -17.04
CA THR A 681 -18.40 8.30 -18.46
C THR A 681 -16.90 8.25 -18.65
N PHE A 682 -16.38 7.20 -19.29
CA PHE A 682 -14.99 7.08 -19.71
C PHE A 682 -14.85 7.25 -21.24
N PRO A 683 -13.68 7.68 -21.75
CA PRO A 683 -12.49 8.10 -21.01
C PRO A 683 -12.66 9.47 -20.34
N GLN A 684 -11.83 9.75 -19.34
CA GLN A 684 -11.75 11.05 -18.66
C GLN A 684 -10.32 11.54 -18.66
N GLU A 685 -10.13 12.84 -18.84
CA GLU A 685 -8.80 13.43 -19.00
C GLU A 685 -8.58 14.52 -17.95
N MET A 686 -7.40 14.52 -17.33
CA MET A 686 -6.80 15.73 -16.78
C MET A 686 -5.80 16.25 -17.81
N ARG A 687 -6.01 17.48 -18.28
CA ARG A 687 -5.12 18.17 -19.22
C ARG A 687 -4.33 19.23 -18.47
N ILE A 688 -3.03 19.22 -18.65
CA ILE A 688 -2.08 20.09 -17.96
C ILE A 688 -1.40 20.96 -19.01
N ASP A 689 -1.65 22.26 -18.96
CA ASP A 689 -1.03 23.27 -19.84
C ASP A 689 0.40 23.59 -19.38
N TYR A 690 0.57 23.82 -18.08
CA TYR A 690 1.91 23.97 -17.52
C TYR A 690 1.93 23.63 -16.03
N VAL A 691 3.13 23.34 -15.53
CA VAL A 691 3.50 23.43 -14.11
C VAL A 691 4.61 24.47 -14.01
N ARG A 692 4.45 25.45 -13.11
CA ARG A 692 5.41 26.53 -12.89
C ARG A 692 5.71 26.70 -11.40
N ILE A 693 6.98 26.93 -11.13
CA ILE A 693 7.49 27.18 -9.80
C ILE A 693 8.17 28.53 -9.81
N TYR A 694 7.78 29.38 -8.87
CA TYR A 694 8.37 30.69 -8.67
C TYR A 694 9.00 30.72 -7.30
N GLN A 695 10.28 31.07 -7.24
CA GLN A 695 10.99 31.17 -5.98
C GLN A 695 11.51 32.59 -5.82
N GLU A 696 11.93 32.90 -4.60
CA GLU A 696 12.58 34.17 -4.32
C GLU A 696 13.73 34.39 -5.28
N ARG A 697 13.82 35.60 -5.83
CA ARG A 697 14.97 36.00 -6.63
C ARG A 697 16.23 35.64 -5.88
N ASP A 698 17.17 35.02 -6.60
CA ASP A 698 18.45 34.67 -6.04
C ASP A 698 19.24 35.93 -5.64
N THR A 699 19.39 36.14 -4.34
CA THR A 699 20.22 37.19 -3.75
C THR A 699 21.35 36.61 -2.90
N SER A 700 21.64 35.33 -3.02
CA SER A 700 22.66 34.71 -2.17
C SER A 700 24.03 35.29 -2.50
N ALA A 701 24.79 35.68 -1.48
CA ALA A 701 26.15 36.15 -1.68
C ALA A 701 27.00 34.99 -2.21
N ARG A 702 27.82 35.27 -3.23
CA ARG A 702 28.70 34.30 -3.88
C ARG A 702 30.07 34.31 -3.24
N PHE A 703 30.53 33.14 -2.82
CA PHE A 703 31.87 32.92 -2.32
C PHE A 703 32.54 31.87 -3.19
N GLU A 704 33.78 32.09 -3.61
CA GLU A 704 34.46 31.25 -4.59
C GLU A 704 35.84 30.84 -4.09
N ALA A 705 36.15 29.56 -4.29
CA ALA A 705 37.49 28.99 -4.20
C ALA A 705 37.80 28.30 -5.54
N SER A 706 39.08 28.06 -5.82
CA SER A 706 39.48 27.37 -7.06
C SER A 706 40.68 26.46 -6.86
N PHE A 707 40.80 25.46 -7.74
CA PHE A 707 41.97 24.59 -7.85
C PHE A 707 42.30 24.32 -9.32
N GLN A 708 43.46 23.73 -9.59
CA GLN A 708 43.88 23.38 -10.94
C GLN A 708 43.65 21.88 -11.19
N ASP A 709 43.13 21.53 -12.37
CA ASP A 709 43.02 20.15 -12.84
C ASP A 709 44.40 19.61 -13.26
N GLU A 710 45.19 19.17 -12.28
CA GLU A 710 46.56 18.69 -12.50
C GLU A 710 46.66 17.17 -12.67
N VAL A 711 45.57 16.43 -12.45
CA VAL A 711 45.57 14.96 -12.39
C VAL A 711 44.57 14.40 -13.40
N GLU A 712 45.07 13.60 -14.34
CA GLU A 712 44.23 12.71 -15.13
C GLU A 712 43.72 11.58 -14.24
N GLY A 713 42.40 11.54 -14.02
CA GLY A 713 41.76 10.57 -13.13
C GLY A 713 41.19 11.17 -11.84
N TRP A 714 40.74 10.29 -10.94
CA TRP A 714 40.12 10.66 -9.67
C TRP A 714 41.09 11.25 -8.65
N THR A 715 40.73 12.43 -8.14
CA THR A 715 41.36 13.08 -6.98
C THR A 715 40.29 13.52 -5.99
N LEU A 716 40.52 13.31 -4.70
CA LEU A 716 39.69 13.90 -3.64
C LEU A 716 40.07 15.37 -3.47
N VAL A 717 39.15 16.27 -3.79
CA VAL A 717 39.31 17.71 -3.64
C VAL A 717 38.74 18.12 -2.28
N ARG A 718 39.50 18.90 -1.53
CA ARG A 718 39.09 19.47 -0.23
C ARG A 718 39.33 20.97 -0.23
N LEU A 719 38.25 21.74 -0.11
CA LEU A 719 38.29 23.20 -0.07
C LEU A 719 37.80 23.67 1.30
N PRO A 720 38.72 24.10 2.20
CA PRO A 720 38.31 24.66 3.48
C PRO A 720 37.54 25.97 3.26
N PHE A 721 36.56 26.27 4.11
CA PHE A 721 35.77 27.49 4.00
C PHE A 721 36.61 28.78 4.05
N ASP A 722 37.77 28.74 4.71
CA ASP A 722 38.71 29.87 4.75
C ASP A 722 39.40 30.14 3.40
N ALA A 723 39.31 29.21 2.43
CA ALA A 723 39.78 29.42 1.05
C ALA A 723 38.75 30.12 0.16
N PHE A 724 37.49 30.23 0.61
CA PHE A 724 36.43 30.88 -0.16
C PHE A 724 36.47 32.39 0.04
N GLU A 725 36.70 33.12 -1.04
CA GLU A 725 36.68 34.58 -1.06
C GLU A 725 35.37 35.07 -1.68
N ARG A 726 34.87 36.22 -1.24
CA ARG A 726 33.67 36.81 -1.84
C ARG A 726 33.92 37.11 -3.32
N ALA A 727 33.12 36.51 -4.19
CA ALA A 727 33.27 36.65 -5.63
C ALA A 727 33.09 38.11 -6.06
N ALA A 728 33.81 38.53 -7.11
CA ALA A 728 33.75 39.90 -7.63
C ALA A 728 32.37 40.23 -8.21
N GLU A 729 31.72 39.24 -8.82
CA GLU A 729 30.36 39.34 -9.34
C GLU A 729 29.37 38.82 -8.29
N GLN A 730 28.35 39.62 -8.01
CA GLN A 730 27.31 39.32 -7.02
C GLN A 730 25.94 39.60 -7.62
N PRO A 731 24.90 38.81 -7.26
CA PRO A 731 23.55 39.12 -7.67
C PRO A 731 23.07 40.45 -7.05
N GLU A 732 22.09 41.06 -7.71
CA GLU A 732 21.55 42.34 -7.27
C GLU A 732 20.92 42.23 -5.88
N GLY A 733 21.45 43.02 -4.93
CA GLY A 733 20.97 43.05 -3.56
C GLY A 733 21.41 41.87 -2.69
N ALA A 734 22.50 41.19 -3.08
CA ALA A 734 23.21 40.26 -2.21
C ALA A 734 23.69 40.92 -0.91
N SER A 735 23.71 40.14 0.17
CA SER A 735 24.26 40.60 1.44
C SER A 735 25.75 40.96 1.31
N ASP A 736 26.17 41.99 2.04
CA ASP A 736 27.58 42.33 2.23
C ASP A 736 28.18 41.67 3.48
N GLU A 737 27.42 40.81 4.16
CA GLU A 737 27.95 39.94 5.20
C GLU A 737 28.96 38.95 4.60
N GLY A 738 29.93 38.53 5.42
CA GLY A 738 30.87 37.47 5.03
C GLY A 738 30.17 36.12 4.94
N PHE A 739 30.89 35.07 4.53
CA PHE A 739 30.33 33.73 4.43
C PHE A 739 29.90 33.23 5.82
N THR A 740 28.59 33.29 6.07
CA THR A 740 27.99 33.07 7.39
C THR A 740 27.88 31.59 7.73
N ARG A 741 27.80 30.72 6.71
CA ARG A 741 27.67 29.26 6.80
C ARG A 741 26.34 28.80 7.38
N ARG A 742 25.39 29.71 7.62
CA ARG A 742 24.11 29.38 8.28
C ARG A 742 22.99 29.12 7.30
N GLU A 743 23.16 29.58 6.07
CA GLU A 743 22.11 29.56 5.08
C GLU A 743 22.73 29.35 3.71
N VAL A 744 23.47 28.25 3.57
CA VAL A 744 24.04 27.87 2.28
C VAL A 744 22.90 27.39 1.38
N ARG A 745 22.73 28.04 0.23
CA ARG A 745 21.60 27.87 -0.70
C ARG A 745 21.99 27.16 -1.99
N GLY A 746 23.27 26.85 -2.17
CA GLY A 746 23.70 26.13 -3.35
C GLY A 746 25.21 26.09 -3.54
N LEU A 747 25.58 25.36 -4.58
CA LEU A 747 26.95 25.05 -4.98
C LEU A 747 27.03 25.11 -6.51
N ASP A 748 28.04 25.79 -7.05
CA ASP A 748 28.40 25.69 -8.47
C ASP A 748 29.79 25.09 -8.62
N VAL A 749 29.95 24.20 -9.61
CA VAL A 749 31.26 23.75 -10.08
C VAL A 749 31.40 24.16 -11.54
N THR A 750 32.37 25.04 -11.80
CA THR A 750 32.61 25.61 -13.12
C THR A 750 34.03 25.28 -13.59
N ILE A 751 34.16 24.81 -14.82
CA ILE A 751 35.45 24.44 -15.42
C ILE A 751 35.67 25.33 -16.64
N ASP A 752 36.69 26.18 -16.55
CA ASP A 752 37.00 27.13 -17.60
C ASP A 752 37.83 26.49 -18.71
N GLY A 753 37.48 26.82 -19.96
CA GLY A 753 38.35 26.63 -21.12
C GLY A 753 37.95 25.49 -22.07
N GLY A 754 37.28 25.85 -23.17
CA GLY A 754 37.04 25.00 -24.34
C GLY A 754 36.32 23.69 -24.04
N ALA A 755 36.14 22.86 -25.06
CA ALA A 755 35.43 21.59 -24.90
C ALA A 755 36.18 20.64 -23.94
N GLY A 756 35.43 19.90 -23.13
CA GLY A 756 35.98 19.01 -22.13
C GLY A 756 34.93 18.10 -21.49
N SER A 757 35.39 17.28 -20.55
CA SER A 757 34.58 16.38 -19.75
C SER A 757 35.20 16.19 -18.37
N ALA A 758 34.36 15.96 -17.37
CA ALA A 758 34.80 15.63 -16.01
C ALA A 758 33.73 14.73 -15.34
N MET A 759 34.11 14.10 -14.23
CA MET A 759 33.14 13.42 -13.36
C MET A 759 33.25 13.92 -11.92
N LEU A 760 32.11 13.96 -11.23
CA LEU A 760 32.00 14.30 -9.83
C LEU A 760 31.35 13.14 -9.08
N ASP A 761 31.77 12.95 -7.84
CA ASP A 761 31.18 11.95 -6.96
C ASP A 761 31.32 12.38 -5.49
N GLN A 762 30.34 12.00 -4.67
CA GLN A 762 30.32 12.17 -3.21
C GLN A 762 30.65 13.59 -2.74
N VAL A 763 29.81 14.53 -3.18
CA VAL A 763 29.87 15.91 -2.75
C VAL A 763 29.37 15.99 -1.32
N ARG A 764 30.17 16.58 -0.42
CA ARG A 764 29.82 16.63 1.01
C ARG A 764 30.47 17.78 1.76
N TRP A 765 29.84 18.19 2.83
CA TRP A 765 30.47 19.02 3.87
C TRP A 765 31.43 18.14 4.66
N TYR A 766 32.65 18.61 4.96
CA TYR A 766 33.59 17.84 5.77
C TYR A 766 33.93 18.55 7.07
N VAL A 767 34.09 17.75 8.12
CA VAL A 767 34.69 18.17 9.39
C VAL A 767 36.11 17.62 9.42
N GLY A 768 37.10 18.49 9.65
CA GLY A 768 38.50 18.11 9.76
C GLY A 768 38.71 17.18 10.95
N GLU A 769 39.42 16.07 10.71
CA GLU A 769 39.89 15.16 11.78
C GLU A 769 40.97 15.80 12.68
#